data_AF-A0A8T1AA78-F1
#
_entry.id   AF-A0A8T1AA78-F1
#
_cell.length_a   1.000
_cell.length_b   1.000
_cell.length_c   1.000
_cell.angle_alpha   90.00
_cell.angle_beta   90.00
_cell.angle_gamma   90.00
#
_symmetry.space_group_name_H-M   'P 1'
#
loop_
_entity.id
_entity.type
_entity.pdbx_description
1 polymer ?
#
loop_
_entity_poly.entity_id
_entity_poly.type
_entity_poly.pdbx_seq_one_letter_code
_entity_poly.pdbx_strand_id
1 'polypeptide(L)'
;MFKYIGDVSVKIQQYNVNKYKSLLLKIINAHGLTGMEIPGVNLGKTDKMSDVESWIGEGKYGSFFDFHRSLGFGKQRSDYGKLKQQLDQVPVFGFNSGRYDINLIKKDLFAAIGTDNIKSVIKNPNYMCIATSNMKMLDISNYVPAGTSYDKYLTTYLGGCKCDDKIRCVCDLGKGLFPYEYITAFNALNQTSIPPKSAFDSKLRGTSITGDDYERVKFVWEYYDMKSIKDLLIWYNNLDVVPFIKAIKAQRELFKRFDLDMFADGVSLPGLSEKVMYQTCFNDLQYPDKKPANAFQFPAKRMGGYKIQDAKAKQKFGMTLEHLNTLLQKQKYLCGLCYCQLTADTASADRISNNLGHIDGNILISCKLLEFNSDRLVYSIDREEKNTYAKMKANIAGGPSIIFNRYAKRNETKIRGGKVCKKIIGYDANALYLWALGNEIPCGRLTTVEAYDGIIDDIKADRVFGFLECDIRTPDHLKDYFSEMTPIFKNVLIDCTDESVIGKHMFDYNQSRTSNRSKPARKLIGSYFGENILIYTPLLKWYLSRGMEITKTYCLVKASSHKAFAPFMEAVSNARREGDVDKSKAMIAEMMKLVGNSAFGRSGMDMSKHKEVKYESNDEDIKRKIEHFTFHGLEELNDACEITMKKRRLNNKNPIHLSIAIYQLAKLRMLQFYYDCKDFYFDRSDFQY
;
A
#
# COMPACT_ATOMS: atom_id res chain seq x y z
N MET A 1 -28.66 14.58 11.19
CA MET A 1 -27.74 14.11 10.13
C MET A 1 -27.89 12.62 9.83
N PHE A 2 -27.63 11.70 10.77
CA PHE A 2 -27.66 10.25 10.50
C PHE A 2 -29.02 9.70 10.05
N LYS A 3 -30.11 10.20 10.63
CA LYS A 3 -31.47 9.89 10.16
C LYS A 3 -31.65 10.25 8.67
N TYR A 4 -31.21 11.44 8.28
CA TYR A 4 -31.22 11.89 6.88
C TYR A 4 -30.35 11.00 5.98
N ILE A 5 -29.15 10.61 6.43
CA ILE A 5 -28.29 9.65 5.70
C ILE A 5 -29.03 8.31 5.53
N GLY A 6 -29.70 7.81 6.57
CA GLY A 6 -30.52 6.61 6.52
C GLY A 6 -31.62 6.71 5.45
N ASP A 7 -32.42 7.77 5.48
CA ASP A 7 -33.52 7.99 4.53
C ASP A 7 -33.02 8.12 3.09
N VAL A 8 -31.91 8.85 2.88
CA VAL A 8 -31.27 9.00 1.57
C VAL A 8 -30.66 7.68 1.09
N SER A 9 -30.10 6.88 2.00
CA SER A 9 -29.47 5.60 1.64
C SER A 9 -30.46 4.64 1.01
N VAL A 10 -31.67 4.50 1.56
CA VAL A 10 -32.71 3.62 0.99
C VAL A 10 -33.08 4.06 -0.43
N LYS A 11 -33.21 5.37 -0.68
CA LYS A 11 -33.50 5.90 -2.03
C LYS A 11 -32.37 5.60 -3.02
N ILE A 12 -31.12 5.76 -2.59
CA ILE A 12 -29.95 5.46 -3.43
C ILE A 12 -29.86 3.96 -3.70
N GLN A 13 -30.08 3.12 -2.70
CA GLN A 13 -30.11 1.66 -2.85
C GLN A 13 -31.15 1.23 -3.88
N GLN A 14 -32.37 1.76 -3.78
CA GLN A 14 -33.44 1.44 -4.72
C GLN A 14 -33.10 1.89 -6.16
N TYR A 15 -32.56 3.10 -6.31
CA TYR A 15 -32.05 3.57 -7.60
C TYR A 15 -30.96 2.66 -8.17
N ASN A 16 -29.97 2.28 -7.35
CA ASN A 16 -28.85 1.43 -7.75
C ASN A 16 -29.32 0.03 -8.17
N VAL A 17 -30.15 -0.62 -7.37
CA VAL A 17 -30.69 -1.95 -7.68
C VAL A 17 -31.50 -1.91 -8.97
N ASN A 18 -32.32 -0.87 -9.18
CA ASN A 18 -33.07 -0.71 -10.42
C ASN A 18 -32.15 -0.49 -11.63
N LYS A 19 -31.16 0.40 -11.49
CA LYS A 19 -30.18 0.71 -12.54
C LYS A 19 -29.39 -0.53 -12.99
N TYR A 20 -28.98 -1.37 -12.04
CA TYR A 20 -28.16 -2.56 -12.32
C TYR A 20 -28.97 -3.86 -12.34
N LYS A 21 -30.31 -3.79 -12.37
CA LYS A 21 -31.19 -4.96 -12.33
C LYS A 21 -30.81 -5.99 -13.38
N SER A 22 -30.66 -5.59 -14.64
CA SER A 22 -30.29 -6.52 -15.73
C SER A 22 -28.97 -7.27 -15.46
N LEU A 23 -27.96 -6.60 -14.91
CA LEU A 23 -26.69 -7.22 -14.55
C LEU A 23 -26.86 -8.21 -13.39
N LEU A 24 -27.58 -7.81 -12.34
CA LEU A 24 -27.85 -8.67 -11.19
C LEU A 24 -28.58 -9.95 -11.62
N LEU A 25 -29.58 -9.83 -12.50
CA LEU A 25 -30.31 -10.98 -13.07
C LEU A 25 -29.37 -11.93 -13.83
N LYS A 26 -28.49 -11.39 -14.70
CA LYS A 26 -27.51 -12.19 -15.43
C LYS A 26 -26.56 -12.96 -14.51
N ILE A 27 -26.12 -12.32 -13.42
CA ILE A 27 -25.23 -12.95 -12.43
C ILE A 27 -25.95 -14.05 -11.67
N ILE A 28 -27.19 -13.82 -11.22
CA ILE A 28 -28.00 -14.85 -10.57
C ILE A 28 -28.22 -16.04 -11.53
N ASN A 29 -28.47 -15.78 -12.82
CA ASN A 29 -28.65 -16.86 -13.80
C ASN A 29 -27.38 -17.67 -14.04
N ALA A 30 -26.23 -17.01 -14.15
CA ALA A 30 -24.95 -17.64 -14.46
C ALA A 30 -24.33 -18.38 -13.27
N HIS A 31 -24.44 -17.80 -12.07
CA HIS A 31 -23.69 -18.24 -10.88
C HIS A 31 -24.59 -18.62 -9.69
N GLY A 32 -25.89 -18.39 -9.81
CA GLY A 32 -26.83 -18.48 -8.70
C GLY A 32 -26.53 -17.49 -7.56
N LEU A 33 -27.26 -17.64 -6.47
CA LEU A 33 -27.02 -16.90 -5.22
C LEU A 33 -26.03 -17.61 -4.31
N THR A 34 -25.06 -18.32 -4.89
CA THR A 34 -24.05 -19.10 -4.16
C THR A 34 -23.37 -18.23 -3.10
N GLY A 35 -23.36 -18.68 -1.84
CA GLY A 35 -22.72 -17.96 -0.74
C GLY A 35 -23.48 -16.76 -0.18
N MET A 36 -24.69 -16.47 -0.67
CA MET A 36 -25.61 -15.51 -0.06
C MET A 36 -26.43 -16.17 1.05
N GLU A 37 -26.78 -15.40 2.09
CA GLU A 37 -27.73 -15.84 3.11
C GLU A 37 -29.14 -15.37 2.71
N ILE A 38 -30.04 -16.32 2.45
CA ILE A 38 -31.43 -16.05 2.09
C ILE A 38 -32.30 -16.39 3.30
N PRO A 39 -33.04 -15.42 3.88
CA PRO A 39 -33.90 -15.69 5.04
C PRO A 39 -34.89 -16.84 4.78
N GLY A 40 -34.90 -17.82 5.68
CA GLY A 40 -35.83 -18.96 5.63
C GLY A 40 -35.53 -20.01 4.55
N VAL A 41 -34.32 -20.04 3.98
CA VAL A 41 -33.87 -21.08 3.03
C VAL A 41 -32.65 -21.81 3.62
N ASN A 42 -32.62 -23.14 3.50
CA ASN A 42 -31.53 -23.96 4.03
C ASN A 42 -30.21 -23.70 3.29
N LEU A 43 -29.12 -23.59 4.05
CA LEU A 43 -27.76 -23.44 3.54
C LEU A 43 -27.34 -24.67 2.70
N GLY A 44 -27.01 -24.47 1.41
CA GLY A 44 -26.41 -25.51 0.57
C GLY A 44 -27.01 -25.67 -0.83
N LYS A 45 -28.20 -25.11 -1.10
CA LYS A 45 -28.77 -25.03 -2.46
C LYS A 45 -28.29 -23.74 -3.15
N THR A 46 -27.98 -23.84 -4.44
CA THR A 46 -27.70 -22.67 -5.27
C THR A 46 -28.99 -22.24 -5.96
N ASP A 47 -29.67 -21.25 -5.41
CA ASP A 47 -30.93 -20.74 -5.98
C ASP A 47 -30.66 -19.86 -7.21
N LYS A 48 -31.49 -20.04 -8.24
CA LYS A 48 -31.43 -19.34 -9.52
C LYS A 48 -32.56 -18.30 -9.61
N MET A 49 -32.58 -17.56 -10.72
CA MET A 49 -33.56 -16.50 -10.89
C MET A 49 -35.00 -17.01 -10.94
N SER A 50 -35.22 -18.22 -11.45
CA SER A 50 -36.53 -18.88 -11.43
C SER A 50 -37.07 -19.08 -10.01
N ASP A 51 -36.21 -19.42 -9.04
CA ASP A 51 -36.62 -19.54 -7.64
C ASP A 51 -37.02 -18.15 -7.08
N VAL A 52 -36.24 -17.11 -7.41
CA VAL A 52 -36.52 -15.72 -6.98
C VAL A 52 -37.84 -15.21 -7.56
N GLU A 53 -38.11 -15.48 -8.85
CA GLU A 53 -39.38 -15.12 -9.51
C GLU A 53 -40.56 -15.86 -8.89
N SER A 54 -40.41 -17.14 -8.54
CA SER A 54 -41.43 -17.91 -7.80
C SER A 54 -41.73 -17.26 -6.46
N TRP A 55 -40.71 -16.92 -5.67
CA TRP A 55 -40.91 -16.27 -4.37
C TRP A 55 -41.58 -14.90 -4.46
N ILE A 56 -41.29 -14.13 -5.50
CA ILE A 56 -41.98 -12.85 -5.75
C ILE A 56 -43.43 -13.12 -6.17
N GLY A 57 -43.69 -14.08 -7.04
CA GLY A 57 -45.04 -14.47 -7.48
C GLY A 57 -45.91 -15.05 -6.36
N GLU A 58 -45.30 -15.77 -5.42
CA GLU A 58 -45.92 -16.31 -4.20
C GLU A 58 -46.14 -15.24 -3.12
N GLY A 59 -45.68 -14.00 -3.33
CA GLY A 59 -45.83 -12.90 -2.38
C GLY A 59 -44.86 -12.93 -1.19
N LYS A 60 -43.85 -13.82 -1.19
CA LYS A 60 -42.80 -13.85 -0.16
C LYS A 60 -41.95 -12.58 -0.16
N TYR A 61 -41.80 -11.93 -1.32
CA TYR A 61 -41.17 -10.62 -1.47
C TYR A 61 -42.02 -9.75 -2.39
N GLY A 62 -42.28 -8.49 -2.00
CA GLY A 62 -43.11 -7.56 -2.78
C GLY A 62 -42.47 -7.09 -4.09
N SER A 63 -41.15 -7.16 -4.19
CA SER A 63 -40.39 -6.78 -5.39
C SER A 63 -39.01 -7.41 -5.41
N PHE A 64 -38.32 -7.31 -6.54
CA PHE A 64 -36.90 -7.69 -6.62
C PHE A 64 -36.02 -6.85 -5.69
N PHE A 65 -36.39 -5.59 -5.41
CA PHE A 65 -35.66 -4.76 -4.46
C PHE A 65 -35.84 -5.26 -3.02
N ASP A 66 -37.06 -5.63 -2.62
CA ASP A 66 -37.34 -6.18 -1.30
C ASP A 66 -36.61 -7.52 -1.10
N PHE A 67 -36.60 -8.36 -2.13
CA PHE A 67 -35.77 -9.55 -2.18
C PHE A 67 -34.28 -9.21 -1.98
N HIS A 68 -33.72 -8.32 -2.82
CA HIS A 68 -32.31 -7.92 -2.76
C HIS A 68 -31.91 -7.40 -1.37
N ARG A 69 -32.76 -6.58 -0.75
CA ARG A 69 -32.54 -5.97 0.56
C ARG A 69 -32.55 -7.01 1.68
N SER A 70 -33.35 -8.06 1.55
CA SER A 70 -33.45 -9.14 2.55
C SER A 70 -32.21 -10.04 2.61
N LEU A 71 -31.37 -10.02 1.57
CA LEU A 71 -30.20 -10.90 1.49
C LEU A 71 -29.11 -10.51 2.51
N GLY A 72 -28.66 -11.50 3.28
CA GLY A 72 -27.47 -11.41 4.11
C GLY A 72 -26.20 -11.76 3.34
N PHE A 73 -25.05 -11.38 3.88
CA PHE A 73 -23.74 -11.81 3.35
C PHE A 73 -23.33 -13.12 4.02
N GLY A 74 -23.22 -14.20 3.26
CA GLY A 74 -22.72 -15.47 3.79
C GLY A 74 -21.20 -15.47 3.98
N LYS A 75 -20.69 -16.55 4.59
CA LYS A 75 -19.24 -16.75 4.85
C LYS A 75 -18.40 -16.92 3.57
N GLN A 76 -19.03 -17.30 2.45
CA GLN A 76 -18.36 -17.50 1.17
C GLN A 76 -18.44 -16.23 0.32
N ARG A 77 -17.34 -15.92 -0.36
CA ARG A 77 -17.26 -14.75 -1.23
C ARG A 77 -17.94 -15.05 -2.57
N SER A 78 -18.98 -14.31 -2.92
CA SER A 78 -19.70 -14.43 -4.19
C SER A 78 -19.63 -13.14 -5.00
N ASP A 79 -19.77 -13.24 -6.32
CA ASP A 79 -19.76 -12.06 -7.20
C ASP A 79 -21.01 -11.19 -6.99
N TYR A 80 -22.16 -11.83 -6.72
CA TYR A 80 -23.36 -11.11 -6.28
C TYR A 80 -23.13 -10.37 -4.95
N GLY A 81 -22.51 -11.02 -3.95
CA GLY A 81 -22.23 -10.41 -2.66
C GLY A 81 -21.30 -9.21 -2.75
N LYS A 82 -20.26 -9.26 -3.60
CA LYS A 82 -19.39 -8.11 -3.85
C LYS A 82 -20.16 -6.93 -4.43
N LEU A 83 -21.00 -7.17 -5.44
CA LEU A 83 -21.80 -6.12 -6.07
C LEU A 83 -22.85 -5.58 -5.12
N LYS A 84 -23.58 -6.45 -4.41
CA LYS A 84 -24.54 -6.05 -3.37
C LYS A 84 -23.91 -5.10 -2.37
N GLN A 85 -22.72 -5.43 -1.84
CA GLN A 85 -22.02 -4.55 -0.90
C GLN A 85 -21.76 -3.15 -1.49
N GLN A 86 -21.45 -3.05 -2.78
CA GLN A 86 -21.20 -1.77 -3.45
C GLN A 86 -22.51 -1.01 -3.75
N LEU A 87 -23.58 -1.72 -4.12
CA LEU A 87 -24.88 -1.11 -4.43
C LEU A 87 -25.61 -0.64 -3.16
N ASP A 88 -25.41 -1.35 -2.05
CA ASP A 88 -26.04 -1.07 -0.76
C ASP A 88 -25.39 0.12 -0.03
N GLN A 89 -24.09 0.33 -0.22
CA GLN A 89 -23.34 1.34 0.53
C GLN A 89 -23.31 2.69 -0.17
N VAL A 90 -23.84 3.72 0.50
CA VAL A 90 -23.65 5.11 0.09
C VAL A 90 -22.25 5.57 0.49
N PRO A 91 -21.40 6.02 -0.45
CA PRO A 91 -20.11 6.57 -0.09
C PRO A 91 -20.29 7.97 0.53
N VAL A 92 -19.68 8.18 1.70
CA VAL A 92 -19.63 9.47 2.38
C VAL A 92 -18.19 9.95 2.37
N PHE A 93 -17.93 11.05 1.67
CA PHE A 93 -16.59 11.56 1.46
C PHE A 93 -16.31 12.72 2.40
N GLY A 94 -15.09 12.75 2.92
CA GLY A 94 -14.54 13.93 3.55
C GLY A 94 -13.08 14.11 3.18
N PHE A 95 -12.52 15.28 3.49
CA PHE A 95 -11.12 15.58 3.21
C PHE A 95 -10.40 15.78 4.54
N ASN A 96 -9.47 14.87 4.86
CA ASN A 96 -8.77 14.81 6.15
C ASN A 96 -9.68 14.48 7.34
N SER A 97 -10.87 13.94 7.08
CA SER A 97 -11.87 13.60 8.08
C SER A 97 -11.44 12.50 9.03
N GLY A 98 -10.53 11.62 8.62
CA GLY A 98 -9.98 10.60 9.50
C GLY A 98 -9.20 11.17 10.69
N ARG A 99 -8.66 12.38 10.54
CA ARG A 99 -7.93 13.12 11.59
C ARG A 99 -8.81 14.09 12.36
N TYR A 100 -9.77 14.72 11.70
CA TYR A 100 -10.56 15.80 12.28
C TYR A 100 -12.01 15.37 12.50
N ASP A 101 -12.84 15.37 11.46
CA ASP A 101 -14.30 15.24 11.59
C ASP A 101 -14.71 13.98 12.36
N ILE A 102 -14.16 12.82 11.99
CA ILE A 102 -14.51 11.54 12.63
C ILE A 102 -14.06 11.54 14.09
N ASN A 103 -12.87 12.07 14.39
CA ASN A 103 -12.41 12.13 15.78
C ASN A 103 -13.24 13.08 16.64
N LEU A 104 -13.80 14.13 16.05
CA LEU A 104 -14.71 15.05 16.73
C LEU A 104 -16.05 14.39 17.04
N ILE A 105 -16.63 13.66 16.07
CA ILE A 105 -17.99 13.11 16.21
C ILE A 105 -18.04 11.66 16.68
N LYS A 106 -16.90 10.94 16.80
CA LYS A 106 -16.90 9.48 17.03
C LYS A 106 -17.68 9.06 18.29
N LYS A 107 -17.69 9.88 19.34
CA LYS A 107 -18.40 9.59 20.59
C LYS A 107 -19.90 9.37 20.36
N ASP A 108 -20.50 10.19 19.50
CA ASP A 108 -21.92 10.14 19.16
C ASP A 108 -22.21 9.34 17.87
N LEU A 109 -21.25 9.32 16.94
CA LEU A 109 -21.38 8.64 15.64
C LEU A 109 -21.74 7.17 15.82
N PHE A 110 -21.04 6.46 16.72
CA PHE A 110 -21.23 5.02 16.90
C PHE A 110 -22.54 4.68 17.63
N ALA A 111 -23.00 5.56 18.52
CA ALA A 111 -24.33 5.48 19.11
C ALA A 111 -25.41 5.65 18.03
N ALA A 112 -25.24 6.60 17.10
CA ALA A 112 -26.22 6.88 16.07
C ALA A 112 -26.29 5.83 14.95
N ILE A 113 -25.17 5.21 14.56
CA ILE A 113 -25.16 4.19 13.50
C ILE A 113 -25.42 2.78 14.02
N GLY A 114 -25.24 2.54 15.32
CA GLY A 114 -25.30 1.22 15.95
C GLY A 114 -24.05 0.38 15.66
N THR A 115 -23.46 -0.18 16.70
CA THR A 115 -22.23 -1.00 16.64
C THR A 115 -22.42 -2.25 15.78
N ASP A 116 -23.60 -2.88 15.82
CA ASP A 116 -23.96 -4.07 15.04
C ASP A 116 -24.01 -3.84 13.52
N ASN A 117 -24.23 -2.59 13.09
CA ASN A 117 -24.27 -2.23 11.67
C ASN A 117 -22.89 -2.09 11.05
N ILE A 118 -21.83 -2.05 11.86
CA ILE A 118 -20.46 -1.85 11.38
C ILE A 118 -19.93 -3.16 10.78
N LYS A 119 -19.60 -3.12 9.49
CA LYS A 119 -19.08 -4.27 8.74
C LYS A 119 -17.56 -4.30 8.69
N SER A 120 -16.92 -3.14 8.61
CA SER A 120 -15.45 -3.06 8.63
C SER A 120 -14.95 -1.68 9.00
N VAL A 121 -13.88 -1.63 9.80
CA VAL A 121 -13.15 -0.40 10.11
C VAL A 121 -11.67 -0.61 9.83
N ILE A 122 -11.06 0.36 9.13
CA ILE A 122 -9.62 0.41 8.87
C ILE A 122 -9.09 1.67 9.52
N LYS A 123 -8.31 1.50 10.59
CA LYS A 123 -7.68 2.59 11.37
C LYS A 123 -6.16 2.43 11.37
N ASN A 124 -5.44 3.50 11.05
CA ASN A 124 -3.97 3.57 11.14
C ASN A 124 -3.48 5.03 11.26
N PRO A 125 -2.84 5.42 12.37
CA PRO A 125 -3.45 5.94 13.61
C PRO A 125 -4.79 6.70 13.49
N ASN A 126 -5.15 7.15 12.28
CA ASN A 126 -6.41 7.83 11.96
C ASN A 126 -7.37 6.87 11.23
N TYR A 127 -8.63 7.26 11.04
CA TYR A 127 -9.57 6.45 10.26
C TYR A 127 -9.27 6.55 8.77
N MET A 128 -9.09 5.40 8.12
CA MET A 128 -9.00 5.31 6.66
C MET A 128 -10.35 4.98 6.03
N CYS A 129 -11.15 4.14 6.68
CA CYS A 129 -12.46 3.71 6.20
C CYS A 129 -13.33 3.21 7.36
N ILE A 130 -14.59 3.61 7.38
CA ILE A 130 -15.64 3.02 8.24
C ILE A 130 -16.77 2.59 7.31
N ALA A 131 -17.05 1.29 7.26
CA ALA A 131 -18.09 0.73 6.41
C ALA A 131 -19.18 0.08 7.27
N THR A 132 -20.43 0.44 7.02
CA THR A 132 -21.63 -0.18 7.58
C THR A 132 -22.37 -0.95 6.48
N SER A 133 -23.55 -1.52 6.77
CA SER A 133 -24.39 -2.11 5.72
C SER A 133 -24.81 -1.09 4.65
N ASN A 134 -25.03 0.17 5.03
CA ASN A 134 -25.68 1.18 4.18
C ASN A 134 -24.77 2.35 3.79
N MET A 135 -23.58 2.47 4.40
CA MET A 135 -22.69 3.61 4.22
C MET A 135 -21.23 3.16 4.20
N LYS A 136 -20.40 3.88 3.44
CA LYS A 136 -18.94 3.75 3.45
C LYS A 136 -18.30 5.12 3.57
N MET A 137 -17.82 5.46 4.77
CA MET A 137 -17.10 6.71 5.02
C MET A 137 -15.66 6.56 4.54
N LEU A 138 -15.24 7.48 3.67
CA LEU A 138 -13.94 7.50 3.02
C LEU A 138 -13.31 8.90 3.15
N ASP A 139 -12.02 8.92 3.43
CA ASP A 139 -11.24 10.15 3.47
C ASP A 139 -10.40 10.29 2.20
N ILE A 140 -10.69 11.31 1.41
CA ILE A 140 -10.05 11.60 0.12
C ILE A 140 -8.56 11.92 0.28
N SER A 141 -8.12 12.36 1.46
CA SER A 141 -6.69 12.58 1.74
C SER A 141 -5.86 11.29 1.64
N ASN A 142 -6.48 10.11 1.76
CA ASN A 142 -5.82 8.82 1.54
C ASN A 142 -5.55 8.48 0.07
N TYR A 143 -6.11 9.27 -0.85
CA TYR A 143 -5.99 9.07 -2.30
C TYR A 143 -5.06 10.09 -2.97
N VAL A 144 -4.34 10.87 -2.18
CA VAL A 144 -3.40 11.90 -2.61
C VAL A 144 -2.13 11.83 -1.75
N PRO A 145 -1.03 12.50 -2.12
CA PRO A 145 0.18 12.54 -1.29
C PRO A 145 -0.11 13.05 0.12
N ALA A 146 0.62 12.49 1.08
CA ALA A 146 0.57 12.97 2.45
C ALA A 146 0.92 14.46 2.52
N GLY A 147 0.12 15.23 3.28
CA GLY A 147 0.30 16.67 3.43
C GLY A 147 -0.34 17.52 2.33
N THR A 148 -1.02 16.92 1.35
CA THR A 148 -1.79 17.68 0.34
C THR A 148 -2.91 18.45 1.03
N SER A 149 -2.94 19.78 0.88
CA SER A 149 -4.02 20.63 1.38
C SER A 149 -5.27 20.50 0.52
N TYR A 150 -6.42 20.88 1.09
CA TYR A 150 -7.68 20.91 0.37
C TYR A 150 -7.64 21.84 -0.86
N ASP A 151 -7.11 23.05 -0.69
CA ASP A 151 -6.91 24.00 -1.79
C ASP A 151 -5.99 23.44 -2.90
N LYS A 152 -4.90 22.77 -2.51
CA LYS A 152 -4.00 22.12 -3.49
C LYS A 152 -4.72 21.01 -4.23
N TYR A 153 -5.57 20.23 -3.55
CA TYR A 153 -6.40 19.21 -4.17
C TYR A 153 -7.34 19.81 -5.22
N LEU A 154 -8.13 20.82 -4.85
CA LEU A 154 -9.04 21.49 -5.78
C LEU A 154 -8.29 22.09 -6.98
N THR A 155 -7.23 22.85 -6.72
CA THR A 155 -6.41 23.47 -7.77
C THR A 155 -5.82 22.43 -8.72
N THR A 156 -5.43 21.26 -8.20
CA THR A 156 -4.93 20.17 -9.03
C THR A 156 -6.01 19.67 -9.98
N TYR A 157 -7.23 19.39 -9.52
CA TYR A 157 -8.25 18.74 -10.36
C TYR A 157 -9.17 19.68 -11.15
N LEU A 158 -9.30 20.95 -10.73
CA LEU A 158 -10.23 21.91 -11.33
C LEU A 158 -9.53 23.11 -11.97
N GLY A 159 -8.24 23.31 -11.69
CA GLY A 159 -7.57 24.59 -11.92
C GLY A 159 -8.06 25.63 -10.91
N GLY A 160 -7.15 26.42 -10.34
CA GLY A 160 -7.52 27.44 -9.35
C GLY A 160 -8.44 28.53 -9.92
N CYS A 161 -8.97 29.40 -9.05
CA CYS A 161 -9.79 30.54 -9.47
C CYS A 161 -9.04 31.47 -10.43
N LYS A 162 -9.60 31.64 -11.65
CA LYS A 162 -9.03 32.50 -12.71
C LYS A 162 -9.65 33.90 -12.81
N CYS A 163 -10.58 34.26 -11.93
CA CYS A 163 -11.20 35.59 -11.94
C CYS A 163 -10.16 36.66 -11.56
N ASP A 164 -10.11 37.77 -12.30
CA ASP A 164 -9.23 38.91 -12.00
C ASP A 164 -9.72 39.64 -10.75
N ASP A 165 -11.03 39.91 -10.67
CA ASP A 165 -11.67 40.46 -9.47
C ASP A 165 -11.99 39.35 -8.47
N LYS A 166 -11.14 39.22 -7.44
CA LYS A 166 -11.34 38.26 -6.35
C LYS A 166 -12.46 38.68 -5.39
N ILE A 167 -12.80 39.96 -5.30
CA ILE A 167 -13.87 40.46 -4.42
C ILE A 167 -15.21 40.00 -4.98
N ARG A 168 -15.48 40.26 -6.27
CA ARG A 168 -16.74 39.94 -6.94
C ARG A 168 -16.79 38.54 -7.56
N CYS A 169 -15.83 37.69 -7.24
CA CYS A 169 -15.71 36.35 -7.79
C CYS A 169 -16.81 35.39 -7.29
N VAL A 170 -17.55 34.79 -8.24
CA VAL A 170 -18.62 33.79 -8.01
C VAL A 170 -18.34 32.43 -8.66
N CYS A 171 -17.10 32.15 -9.07
CA CYS A 171 -16.76 30.95 -9.85
C CYS A 171 -16.69 29.62 -9.04
N ASP A 172 -17.32 29.56 -7.87
CA ASP A 172 -17.26 28.48 -6.86
C ASP A 172 -15.85 28.13 -6.32
N LEU A 173 -14.77 28.59 -6.97
CA LEU A 173 -13.37 28.32 -6.59
C LEU A 173 -12.72 29.47 -5.83
N GLY A 174 -13.49 30.53 -5.56
CA GLY A 174 -13.05 31.67 -4.76
C GLY A 174 -12.96 31.30 -3.28
N LYS A 175 -12.23 32.10 -2.50
CA LYS A 175 -12.09 31.90 -1.05
C LYS A 175 -13.42 32.17 -0.34
N GLY A 176 -13.83 31.24 0.53
CA GLY A 176 -14.92 31.43 1.48
C GLY A 176 -14.40 32.05 2.78
N LEU A 177 -15.22 32.89 3.43
CA LEU A 177 -14.90 33.52 4.69
C LEU A 177 -16.07 33.33 5.64
N PHE A 178 -15.80 32.86 6.85
CA PHE A 178 -16.81 32.60 7.86
C PHE A 178 -16.31 33.03 9.25
N PRO A 179 -17.15 33.65 10.10
CA PRO A 179 -16.73 34.19 11.38
C PRO A 179 -16.75 33.11 12.47
N TYR A 180 -15.80 32.16 12.44
CA TYR A 180 -15.83 30.96 13.27
C TYR A 180 -15.94 31.24 14.78
N GLU A 181 -15.16 32.20 15.30
CA GLU A 181 -15.11 32.50 16.74
C GLU A 181 -16.31 33.34 17.22
N TYR A 182 -17.04 33.95 16.29
CA TYR A 182 -18.27 34.69 16.59
C TYR A 182 -19.45 33.76 16.87
N ILE A 183 -19.46 32.57 16.28
CA ILE A 183 -20.54 31.60 16.44
C ILE A 183 -20.32 30.78 17.71
N THR A 184 -20.81 31.30 18.83
CA THR A 184 -20.73 30.63 20.15
C THR A 184 -22.00 29.84 20.51
N ALA A 185 -23.12 30.08 19.81
CA ALA A 185 -24.39 29.40 20.01
C ALA A 185 -25.22 29.35 18.73
N PHE A 186 -26.14 28.39 18.61
CA PHE A 186 -26.97 28.18 17.41
C PHE A 186 -27.86 29.38 17.05
N ASN A 187 -28.33 30.13 18.06
CA ASN A 187 -29.14 31.32 17.85
C ASN A 187 -28.40 32.45 17.11
N ALA A 188 -27.06 32.50 17.17
CA ALA A 188 -26.26 33.47 16.43
C ALA A 188 -26.48 33.33 14.91
N LEU A 189 -26.77 32.12 14.42
CA LEU A 189 -27.04 31.88 13.00
C LEU A 189 -28.32 32.59 12.50
N ASN A 190 -29.24 32.93 13.39
CA ASN A 190 -30.51 33.59 13.03
C ASN A 190 -30.38 35.12 12.90
N GLN A 191 -29.22 35.69 13.24
CA GLN A 191 -28.99 37.13 13.08
C GLN A 191 -29.08 37.53 11.62
N THR A 192 -29.74 38.65 11.35
CA THR A 192 -30.13 39.10 10.00
C THR A 192 -29.20 40.17 9.41
N SER A 193 -28.14 40.53 10.13
CA SER A 193 -27.12 41.49 9.68
C SER A 193 -25.77 40.81 9.44
N ILE A 194 -24.96 41.41 8.56
CA ILE A 194 -23.58 40.99 8.33
C ILE A 194 -22.78 41.21 9.63
N PRO A 195 -22.04 40.20 10.12
CA PRO A 195 -21.20 40.36 11.30
C PRO A 195 -20.17 41.49 11.12
N PRO A 196 -19.80 42.19 12.21
CA PRO A 196 -18.78 43.24 12.13
C PRO A 196 -17.45 42.66 11.67
N LYS A 197 -16.60 43.48 11.04
CA LYS A 197 -15.30 43.06 10.51
C LYS A 197 -14.45 42.26 11.52
N SER A 198 -14.41 42.71 12.78
CA SER A 198 -13.67 42.06 13.87
C SER A 198 -14.18 40.65 14.22
N ALA A 199 -15.40 40.27 13.82
CA ALA A 199 -15.94 38.94 14.03
C ALA A 199 -15.25 37.85 13.20
N PHE A 200 -14.51 38.25 12.16
CA PHE A 200 -13.77 37.34 11.27
C PHE A 200 -12.30 37.16 11.66
N ASP A 201 -11.85 37.79 12.73
CA ASP A 201 -10.48 37.65 13.22
C ASP A 201 -10.26 36.24 13.79
N SER A 202 -9.07 35.69 13.57
CA SER A 202 -8.68 34.36 14.05
C SER A 202 -7.63 34.47 15.15
N LYS A 203 -8.02 34.20 16.39
CA LYS A 203 -7.08 34.07 17.53
C LYS A 203 -6.16 32.87 17.34
N LEU A 204 -6.68 31.78 16.77
CA LEU A 204 -5.89 30.58 16.47
C LEU A 204 -4.69 30.87 15.56
N ARG A 205 -4.87 31.76 14.57
CA ARG A 205 -3.81 32.14 13.62
C ARG A 205 -3.12 33.46 13.97
N GLY A 206 -3.66 34.22 14.93
CA GLY A 206 -3.21 35.57 15.24
C GLY A 206 -3.37 36.54 14.06
N THR A 207 -4.42 36.37 13.25
CA THR A 207 -4.64 37.14 12.01
C THR A 207 -6.00 37.84 12.01
N SER A 208 -6.04 39.08 11.54
CA SER A 208 -7.28 39.80 11.26
C SER A 208 -7.66 39.75 9.79
N ILE A 209 -8.96 39.87 9.49
CA ILE A 209 -9.45 39.92 8.10
C ILE A 209 -8.98 41.21 7.39
N THR A 210 -8.63 41.11 6.11
CA THR A 210 -8.26 42.28 5.30
C THR A 210 -9.48 43.13 4.94
N GLY A 211 -9.26 44.35 4.44
CA GLY A 211 -10.35 45.19 3.90
C GLY A 211 -11.07 44.48 2.75
N ASP A 212 -10.30 44.04 1.75
CA ASP A 212 -10.80 43.36 0.55
C ASP A 212 -11.58 42.07 0.86
N ASP A 213 -11.09 41.27 1.81
CA ASP A 213 -11.79 40.04 2.24
C ASP A 213 -13.14 40.39 2.91
N TYR A 214 -13.24 41.50 3.65
CA TYR A 214 -14.51 41.94 4.23
C TYR A 214 -15.48 42.52 3.18
N GLU A 215 -14.97 43.27 2.19
CA GLU A 215 -15.76 43.73 1.05
C GLU A 215 -16.29 42.54 0.24
N ARG A 216 -15.52 41.45 0.12
CA ARG A 216 -16.00 40.20 -0.48
C ARG A 216 -17.18 39.61 0.29
N VAL A 217 -17.14 39.61 1.63
CA VAL A 217 -18.26 39.12 2.46
C VAL A 217 -19.52 39.95 2.21
N LYS A 218 -19.41 41.28 2.15
CA LYS A 218 -20.55 42.16 1.85
C LYS A 218 -21.11 41.89 0.46
N PHE A 219 -20.25 41.79 -0.55
CA PHE A 219 -20.64 41.49 -1.91
C PHE A 219 -21.42 40.17 -2.01
N VAL A 220 -20.93 39.08 -1.41
CA VAL A 220 -21.65 37.79 -1.50
C VAL A 220 -22.95 37.80 -0.71
N TRP A 221 -23.00 38.51 0.42
CA TRP A 221 -24.23 38.66 1.20
C TRP A 221 -25.34 39.32 0.36
N GLU A 222 -25.02 40.40 -0.34
CA GLU A 222 -25.95 41.10 -1.23
C GLU A 222 -26.25 40.30 -2.50
N TYR A 223 -25.23 39.75 -3.16
CA TYR A 223 -25.36 39.03 -4.43
C TYR A 223 -26.24 37.77 -4.31
N TYR A 224 -26.14 37.04 -3.21
CA TYR A 224 -26.96 35.85 -2.94
C TYR A 224 -28.23 36.16 -2.13
N ASP A 225 -28.55 37.44 -1.90
CA ASP A 225 -29.71 37.90 -1.14
C ASP A 225 -29.86 37.23 0.24
N MET A 226 -28.75 37.12 0.97
CA MET A 226 -28.70 36.44 2.26
C MET A 226 -29.53 37.19 3.31
N LYS A 227 -30.37 36.46 4.05
CA LYS A 227 -31.24 37.04 5.09
C LYS A 227 -30.70 36.82 6.49
N SER A 228 -29.73 35.93 6.65
CA SER A 228 -29.19 35.53 7.94
C SER A 228 -27.76 35.00 7.86
N ILE A 229 -27.07 34.95 8.99
CA ILE A 229 -25.75 34.30 9.10
C ILE A 229 -25.83 32.81 8.72
N LYS A 230 -26.98 32.17 8.93
CA LYS A 230 -27.24 30.81 8.46
C LYS A 230 -27.11 30.68 6.94
N ASP A 231 -27.58 31.66 6.17
CA ASP A 231 -27.46 31.65 4.72
C ASP A 231 -25.99 31.77 4.30
N LEU A 232 -25.22 32.61 5.01
CA LEU A 232 -23.77 32.71 4.84
C LEU A 232 -23.06 31.38 5.16
N LEU A 233 -23.47 30.67 6.22
CA LEU A 233 -22.94 29.35 6.55
C LEU A 233 -23.26 28.31 5.47
N ILE A 234 -24.47 28.31 4.92
CA ILE A 234 -24.88 27.41 3.83
C ILE A 234 -24.04 27.69 2.59
N TRP A 235 -23.89 28.96 2.20
CA TRP A 235 -23.04 29.35 1.08
C TRP A 235 -21.59 28.94 1.30
N TYR A 236 -21.02 29.23 2.47
CA TYR A 236 -19.64 28.88 2.82
C TYR A 236 -19.40 27.37 2.70
N ASN A 237 -20.30 26.55 3.27
CA ASN A 237 -20.18 25.10 3.19
C ASN A 237 -20.35 24.57 1.76
N ASN A 238 -21.27 25.15 0.96
CA ASN A 238 -21.45 24.76 -0.44
C ASN A 238 -20.24 25.14 -1.31
N LEU A 239 -19.55 26.24 -0.97
CA LEU A 239 -18.33 26.66 -1.64
C LEU A 239 -17.19 25.65 -1.43
N ASP A 240 -17.16 24.94 -0.29
CA ASP A 240 -16.27 23.80 -0.11
C ASP A 240 -16.84 22.55 -0.82
N VAL A 241 -18.08 22.15 -0.56
CA VAL A 241 -18.62 20.84 -1.00
C VAL A 241 -18.80 20.72 -2.51
N VAL A 242 -19.24 21.77 -3.21
CA VAL A 242 -19.54 21.69 -4.65
C VAL A 242 -18.27 21.47 -5.49
N PRO A 243 -17.19 22.28 -5.34
CA PRO A 243 -15.90 21.98 -5.95
C PRO A 243 -15.35 20.64 -5.51
N PHE A 244 -15.51 20.25 -4.24
CA PHE A 244 -15.03 18.95 -3.77
C PHE A 244 -15.58 17.78 -4.59
N ILE A 245 -16.89 17.79 -4.83
CA ILE A 245 -17.56 16.76 -5.64
C ILE A 245 -17.07 16.79 -7.10
N LYS A 246 -16.88 18.00 -7.67
CA LYS A 246 -16.33 18.16 -9.04
C LYS A 246 -14.92 17.55 -9.12
N ALA A 247 -14.06 17.82 -8.14
CA ALA A 247 -12.69 17.31 -8.05
C ALA A 247 -12.66 15.78 -7.87
N ILE A 248 -13.50 15.22 -6.99
CA ILE A 248 -13.65 13.77 -6.81
C ILE A 248 -14.04 13.09 -8.13
N LYS A 249 -15.00 13.66 -8.88
CA LYS A 249 -15.40 13.12 -10.18
C LYS A 249 -14.23 13.12 -11.16
N ALA A 250 -13.52 14.25 -11.27
CA ALA A 250 -12.34 14.35 -12.13
C ALA A 250 -11.25 13.32 -11.75
N GLN A 251 -10.97 13.16 -10.46
CA GLN A 251 -10.01 12.16 -9.98
C GLN A 251 -10.46 10.73 -10.30
N ARG A 252 -11.75 10.42 -10.15
CA ARG A 252 -12.30 9.09 -10.45
C ARG A 252 -12.19 8.74 -11.94
N GLU A 253 -12.40 9.70 -12.84
CA GLU A 253 -12.24 9.47 -14.29
C GLU A 253 -10.81 9.04 -14.67
N LEU A 254 -9.81 9.42 -13.88
CA LEU A 254 -8.42 9.01 -14.13
C LEU A 254 -8.21 7.52 -13.86
N PHE A 255 -8.80 6.98 -12.78
CA PHE A 255 -8.69 5.55 -12.45
C PHE A 255 -9.53 4.66 -13.35
N LYS A 256 -10.65 5.17 -13.89
CA LYS A 256 -11.45 4.44 -14.87
C LYS A 256 -10.68 4.05 -16.13
N ARG A 257 -9.61 4.77 -16.47
CA ARG A 257 -8.72 4.43 -17.60
C ARG A 257 -7.98 3.10 -17.40
N PHE A 258 -7.94 2.60 -16.17
CA PHE A 258 -7.37 1.30 -15.80
C PHE A 258 -8.45 0.28 -15.45
N ASP A 259 -9.71 0.55 -15.81
CA ASP A 259 -10.89 -0.24 -15.44
C ASP A 259 -11.03 -0.43 -13.92
N LEU A 260 -10.61 0.58 -13.15
CA LEU A 260 -10.73 0.59 -11.69
C LEU A 260 -11.80 1.59 -11.23
N ASP A 261 -12.66 1.16 -10.32
CA ASP A 261 -13.45 2.08 -9.51
C ASP A 261 -12.64 2.50 -8.28
N MET A 262 -12.23 3.77 -8.27
CA MET A 262 -11.39 4.36 -7.23
C MET A 262 -11.80 4.01 -5.79
N PHE A 263 -13.10 3.95 -5.47
CA PHE A 263 -13.61 3.79 -4.10
C PHE A 263 -14.02 2.36 -3.75
N ALA A 264 -14.26 1.53 -4.76
CA ALA A 264 -14.55 0.12 -4.59
C ALA A 264 -13.27 -0.73 -4.61
N ASP A 265 -12.34 -0.39 -5.49
CA ASP A 265 -11.12 -1.16 -5.73
C ASP A 265 -10.00 -0.88 -4.73
N GLY A 266 -10.00 0.28 -4.10
CA GLY A 266 -9.02 0.66 -3.10
C GLY A 266 -9.63 1.52 -2.01
N VAL A 267 -9.02 1.51 -0.83
CA VAL A 267 -9.31 2.44 0.27
C VAL A 267 -8.23 3.53 0.40
N SER A 268 -7.23 3.49 -0.49
CA SER A 268 -6.12 4.44 -0.55
C SER A 268 -5.40 4.36 -1.91
N LEU A 269 -4.66 5.42 -2.24
CA LEU A 269 -3.88 5.52 -3.48
C LEU A 269 -2.86 4.36 -3.63
N PRO A 270 -2.09 3.94 -2.61
CA PRO A 270 -1.18 2.81 -2.75
C PRO A 270 -1.88 1.50 -3.16
N GLY A 271 -3.09 1.24 -2.66
CA GLY A 271 -3.85 0.05 -3.02
C GLY A 271 -4.32 0.06 -4.48
N LEU A 272 -4.74 1.23 -4.99
CA LEU A 272 -5.08 1.40 -6.40
C LEU A 272 -3.83 1.32 -7.29
N SER A 273 -2.75 1.96 -6.88
CA SER A 273 -1.49 2.01 -7.63
C SER A 273 -0.85 0.63 -7.80
N GLU A 274 -0.95 -0.21 -6.76
CA GLU A 274 -0.55 -1.61 -6.83
C GLU A 274 -1.33 -2.34 -7.92
N LYS A 275 -2.67 -2.18 -7.99
CA LYS A 275 -3.48 -2.80 -9.05
C LYS A 275 -3.06 -2.33 -10.44
N VAL A 276 -2.89 -1.02 -10.63
CA VAL A 276 -2.44 -0.45 -11.92
C VAL A 276 -1.08 -1.03 -12.32
N MET A 277 -0.14 -1.13 -11.38
CA MET A 277 1.18 -1.71 -11.63
C MET A 277 1.08 -3.17 -12.10
N TYR A 278 0.34 -4.02 -11.40
CA TYR A 278 0.18 -5.42 -11.79
C TYR A 278 -0.60 -5.57 -13.11
N GLN A 279 -1.66 -4.78 -13.32
CA GLN A 279 -2.41 -4.80 -14.58
C GLN A 279 -1.52 -4.42 -15.77
N THR A 280 -0.75 -3.34 -15.64
CA THR A 280 0.15 -2.86 -16.70
C THR A 280 1.21 -3.89 -17.08
N CYS A 281 1.67 -4.70 -16.12
CA CYS A 281 2.78 -5.62 -16.35
C CYS A 281 2.35 -7.05 -16.71
N PHE A 282 1.13 -7.45 -16.30
CA PHE A 282 0.75 -8.86 -16.27
C PHE A 282 -0.61 -9.21 -16.86
N ASN A 283 -1.34 -8.24 -17.42
CA ASN A 283 -2.62 -8.54 -18.07
C ASN A 283 -2.47 -9.50 -19.27
N ASP A 284 -1.32 -9.47 -19.94
CA ASP A 284 -1.03 -10.33 -21.10
C ASP A 284 -0.37 -11.67 -20.72
N LEU A 285 -0.29 -11.99 -19.43
CA LEU A 285 0.20 -13.30 -19.01
C LEU A 285 -0.77 -14.38 -19.48
N GLN A 286 -0.23 -15.36 -20.18
CA GLN A 286 -0.97 -16.58 -20.45
C GLN A 286 -1.21 -17.29 -19.11
N TYR A 287 -2.40 -17.80 -18.85
CA TYR A 287 -2.64 -18.65 -17.68
C TYR A 287 -2.88 -20.07 -18.17
N PRO A 288 -2.30 -21.10 -17.53
CA PRO A 288 -2.60 -22.46 -17.93
C PRO A 288 -4.08 -22.74 -17.73
N ASP A 289 -4.66 -23.48 -18.67
CA ASP A 289 -6.04 -23.89 -18.56
C ASP A 289 -6.23 -24.73 -17.28
N LYS A 290 -7.21 -24.36 -16.45
CA LYS A 290 -7.57 -25.10 -15.23
C LYS A 290 -8.47 -26.30 -15.52
N LYS A 291 -8.72 -26.62 -16.79
CA LYS A 291 -9.38 -27.86 -17.19
C LYS A 291 -8.55 -29.06 -16.76
N PRO A 292 -9.16 -30.04 -16.05
CA PRO A 292 -8.49 -31.28 -15.67
C PRO A 292 -7.74 -31.92 -16.85
N ALA A 293 -6.54 -32.46 -16.61
CA ALA A 293 -5.82 -33.21 -17.63
C ALA A 293 -6.31 -34.66 -17.71
N ASN A 294 -5.90 -35.37 -18.76
CA ASN A 294 -6.17 -36.80 -18.89
C ASN A 294 -5.54 -37.59 -17.73
N ALA A 295 -6.27 -38.56 -17.21
CA ALA A 295 -5.80 -39.39 -16.11
C ALA A 295 -4.61 -40.26 -16.53
N PHE A 296 -3.59 -40.36 -15.67
CA PHE A 296 -2.45 -41.26 -15.85
C PHE A 296 -1.91 -41.73 -14.49
N GLN A 297 -1.08 -42.77 -14.52
CA GLN A 297 -0.36 -43.28 -13.34
C GLN A 297 1.04 -42.67 -13.26
N PHE A 298 1.48 -42.33 -12.05
CA PHE A 298 2.79 -41.72 -11.82
C PHE A 298 3.92 -42.68 -12.25
N PRO A 299 4.93 -42.22 -13.02
CA PRO A 299 5.95 -43.11 -13.57
C PRO A 299 6.86 -43.71 -12.48
N ALA A 300 6.73 -45.01 -12.22
CA ALA A 300 7.51 -45.73 -11.21
C ALA A 300 9.04 -45.62 -11.40
N LYS A 301 9.50 -45.50 -12.66
CA LYS A 301 10.92 -45.30 -12.99
C LYS A 301 11.56 -44.08 -12.31
N ARG A 302 10.78 -43.07 -11.92
CA ARG A 302 11.29 -41.86 -11.25
C ARG A 302 11.62 -42.05 -9.78
N MET A 303 11.05 -43.07 -9.14
CA MET A 303 11.24 -43.34 -7.70
C MET A 303 12.71 -43.53 -7.31
N GLY A 304 13.50 -44.16 -8.18
CA GLY A 304 14.93 -44.37 -7.95
C GLY A 304 15.69 -43.04 -7.79
N GLY A 305 15.38 -42.05 -8.64
CA GLY A 305 16.01 -40.73 -8.58
C GLY A 305 15.75 -40.00 -7.27
N TYR A 306 14.51 -40.03 -6.77
CA TYR A 306 14.15 -39.39 -5.51
C TYR A 306 14.83 -40.05 -4.29
N LYS A 307 14.92 -41.38 -4.28
CA LYS A 307 15.66 -42.12 -3.23
C LYS A 307 17.13 -41.72 -3.17
N ILE A 308 17.77 -41.58 -4.33
CA ILE A 308 19.19 -41.16 -4.43
C ILE A 308 19.37 -39.74 -3.91
N GLN A 309 18.46 -38.82 -4.27
CA GLN A 309 18.50 -37.44 -3.80
C GLN A 309 18.44 -37.36 -2.27
N ASP A 310 17.46 -38.02 -1.66
CA ASP A 310 17.29 -37.98 -0.20
C ASP A 310 18.44 -38.69 0.52
N ALA A 311 18.95 -39.80 -0.01
CA ALA A 311 20.12 -40.48 0.55
C ALA A 311 21.36 -39.57 0.56
N LYS A 312 21.62 -38.88 -0.55
CA LYS A 312 22.74 -37.92 -0.68
C LYS A 312 22.63 -36.77 0.33
N ALA A 313 21.41 -36.29 0.55
CA ALA A 313 21.12 -35.21 1.50
C ALA A 313 20.89 -35.69 2.95
N LYS A 314 21.07 -37.00 3.25
CA LYS A 314 20.80 -37.61 4.56
C LYS A 314 19.37 -37.38 5.07
N GLN A 315 18.39 -37.44 4.17
CA GLN A 315 16.96 -37.25 4.46
C GLN A 315 16.19 -38.58 4.45
N LYS A 316 15.07 -38.62 5.19
CA LYS A 316 14.20 -39.80 5.25
C LYS A 316 13.35 -39.93 3.99
N PHE A 317 13.40 -41.09 3.34
CA PHE A 317 12.50 -41.45 2.24
C PHE A 317 11.35 -42.33 2.77
N GLY A 318 10.12 -42.03 2.37
CA GLY A 318 8.92 -42.77 2.78
C GLY A 318 7.72 -42.57 1.85
N MET A 319 7.93 -42.01 0.66
CA MET A 319 6.89 -41.75 -0.34
C MET A 319 6.51 -43.03 -1.08
N THR A 320 5.20 -43.23 -1.29
CA THR A 320 4.67 -44.39 -2.03
C THR A 320 4.11 -44.02 -3.40
N LEU A 321 4.12 -44.97 -4.35
CA LEU A 321 3.54 -44.74 -5.67
C LEU A 321 2.02 -44.51 -5.60
N GLU A 322 1.35 -45.23 -4.69
CA GLU A 322 -0.08 -45.09 -4.41
C GLU A 322 -0.43 -43.68 -3.91
N HIS A 323 0.38 -43.13 -3.01
CA HIS A 323 0.21 -41.75 -2.57
C HIS A 323 0.36 -40.75 -3.71
N LEU A 324 1.35 -40.94 -4.60
CA LEU A 324 1.54 -40.07 -5.77
C LEU A 324 0.35 -40.10 -6.73
N ASN A 325 -0.23 -41.27 -6.96
CA ASN A 325 -1.45 -41.41 -7.78
C ASN A 325 -2.67 -40.76 -7.12
N THR A 326 -2.79 -40.87 -5.80
CA THR A 326 -3.81 -40.18 -5.02
C THR A 326 -3.66 -38.65 -5.14
N LEU A 327 -2.43 -38.14 -5.09
CA LEU A 327 -2.15 -36.71 -5.26
C LEU A 327 -2.49 -36.23 -6.67
N LEU A 328 -2.14 -36.99 -7.71
CA LEU A 328 -2.52 -36.69 -9.10
C LEU A 328 -4.04 -36.52 -9.25
N GLN A 329 -4.82 -37.45 -8.69
CA GLN A 329 -6.29 -37.36 -8.69
C GLN A 329 -6.80 -36.13 -7.93
N LYS A 330 -6.30 -35.89 -6.71
CA LYS A 330 -6.67 -34.73 -5.90
C LYS A 330 -6.35 -33.40 -6.59
N GLN A 331 -5.24 -33.35 -7.32
CA GLN A 331 -4.81 -32.20 -8.11
C GLN A 331 -5.48 -32.12 -9.49
N LYS A 332 -6.40 -33.03 -9.84
CA LYS A 332 -7.04 -33.11 -11.16
C LYS A 332 -6.03 -33.21 -12.31
N TYR A 333 -4.90 -33.87 -12.05
CA TYR A 333 -3.79 -34.04 -12.99
C TYR A 333 -3.19 -32.70 -13.46
N LEU A 334 -3.31 -31.66 -12.62
CA LEU A 334 -2.70 -30.36 -12.84
C LEU A 334 -1.47 -30.19 -11.94
N CYS A 335 -0.50 -29.42 -12.43
CA CYS A 335 0.63 -28.99 -11.62
C CYS A 335 0.14 -28.22 -10.39
N GLY A 336 0.59 -28.62 -9.20
CA GLY A 336 0.23 -27.98 -7.95
C GLY A 336 0.76 -26.55 -7.77
N LEU A 337 1.63 -26.09 -8.68
CA LEU A 337 2.27 -24.78 -8.64
C LEU A 337 1.73 -23.84 -9.72
N CYS A 338 1.71 -24.26 -10.99
CA CYS A 338 1.31 -23.42 -12.11
C CYS A 338 -0.06 -23.79 -12.72
N TYR A 339 -0.66 -24.92 -12.34
CA TYR A 339 -1.91 -25.45 -12.91
C TYR A 339 -1.85 -25.92 -14.37
N CYS A 340 -0.66 -26.06 -14.99
CA CYS A 340 -0.59 -26.68 -16.32
C CYS A 340 -0.99 -28.17 -16.26
N GLN A 341 -1.47 -28.68 -17.39
CA GLN A 341 -1.84 -30.08 -17.53
C GLN A 341 -0.61 -30.98 -17.45
N LEU A 342 -0.66 -31.97 -16.56
CA LEU A 342 0.42 -32.94 -16.40
C LEU A 342 0.20 -34.13 -17.31
N THR A 343 1.32 -34.74 -17.71
CA THR A 343 1.39 -36.04 -18.36
C THR A 343 2.36 -36.92 -17.56
N ALA A 344 2.42 -38.21 -17.86
CA ALA A 344 3.42 -39.10 -17.30
C ALA A 344 4.85 -38.59 -17.53
N ASP A 345 5.10 -37.86 -18.62
CA ASP A 345 6.43 -37.33 -18.94
C ASP A 345 6.73 -35.99 -18.26
N THR A 346 5.72 -35.20 -17.90
CA THR A 346 5.95 -33.89 -17.27
C THR A 346 5.82 -33.92 -15.75
N ALA A 347 5.07 -34.86 -15.18
CA ALA A 347 4.81 -34.94 -13.75
C ALA A 347 6.05 -35.28 -12.91
N SER A 348 6.38 -34.41 -11.97
CA SER A 348 7.42 -34.60 -10.94
C SER A 348 6.78 -34.69 -9.56
N ALA A 349 7.43 -35.43 -8.66
CA ALA A 349 7.06 -35.48 -7.25
C ALA A 349 8.02 -34.58 -6.50
N ASP A 350 7.65 -33.32 -6.34
CA ASP A 350 8.53 -32.35 -5.70
C ASP A 350 8.22 -32.31 -4.20
N ARG A 351 9.27 -32.17 -3.40
CA ARG A 351 9.14 -31.94 -1.97
C ARG A 351 8.43 -30.60 -1.74
N ILE A 352 7.47 -30.61 -0.84
CA ILE A 352 6.90 -29.42 -0.22
C ILE A 352 8.05 -28.78 0.58
N SER A 353 8.45 -29.35 1.71
CA SER A 353 9.64 -28.87 2.44
C SER A 353 10.92 -29.53 1.95
N ASN A 354 11.89 -28.73 1.48
CA ASN A 354 13.25 -29.20 1.14
C ASN A 354 14.03 -29.72 2.36
N ASN A 355 13.63 -29.37 3.59
CA ASN A 355 14.28 -29.87 4.82
C ASN A 355 13.87 -31.30 5.16
N LEU A 356 12.77 -31.80 4.59
CA LEU A 356 12.27 -33.16 4.79
C LEU A 356 12.49 -33.94 3.49
N GLY A 357 12.72 -35.25 3.59
CA GLY A 357 12.81 -36.08 2.39
C GLY A 357 11.43 -36.31 1.75
N HIS A 358 11.40 -37.13 0.71
CA HIS A 358 10.17 -37.53 0.05
C HIS A 358 9.40 -38.50 0.94
N ILE A 359 8.48 -37.98 1.74
CA ILE A 359 7.57 -38.72 2.62
C ILE A 359 6.13 -38.35 2.31
N ASP A 360 5.19 -39.28 2.52
CA ASP A 360 3.77 -39.02 2.33
C ASP A 360 3.33 -37.81 3.19
N GLY A 361 2.66 -36.83 2.55
CA GLY A 361 2.33 -35.54 3.17
C GLY A 361 3.36 -34.41 3.01
N ASN A 362 4.55 -34.70 2.48
CA ASN A 362 5.56 -33.69 2.11
C ASN A 362 5.76 -33.59 0.58
N ILE A 363 4.77 -34.00 -0.22
CA ILE A 363 4.90 -34.08 -1.68
C ILE A 363 3.80 -33.28 -2.37
N LEU A 364 4.20 -32.55 -3.42
CA LEU A 364 3.31 -31.88 -4.36
C LEU A 364 3.63 -32.39 -5.77
N ILE A 365 2.61 -32.75 -6.55
CA ILE A 365 2.86 -33.10 -7.94
C ILE A 365 3.01 -31.82 -8.74
N SER A 366 4.17 -31.62 -9.36
CA SER A 366 4.46 -30.45 -10.18
C SER A 366 4.76 -30.86 -11.62
N CYS A 367 4.87 -29.89 -12.51
CA CYS A 367 5.52 -30.10 -13.80
C CYS A 367 7.02 -29.83 -13.66
N LYS A 368 7.85 -30.61 -14.37
CA LYS A 368 9.30 -30.35 -14.48
C LYS A 368 9.64 -28.91 -14.91
N LEU A 369 8.74 -28.29 -15.67
CA LEU A 369 8.83 -26.89 -16.09
C LEU A 369 8.05 -26.01 -15.11
N LEU A 370 8.68 -25.64 -14.01
CA LEU A 370 8.19 -24.65 -13.05
C LEU A 370 8.09 -23.23 -13.65
N GLU A 371 8.14 -23.11 -14.98
CA GLU A 371 8.57 -21.92 -15.71
C GLU A 371 7.43 -21.14 -16.37
N PHE A 372 6.19 -21.64 -16.33
CA PHE A 372 5.10 -20.95 -17.02
C PHE A 372 4.84 -19.57 -16.40
N ASN A 373 5.41 -18.53 -17.04
CA ASN A 373 5.57 -17.14 -16.58
C ASN A 373 6.32 -16.95 -15.26
N SER A 374 6.95 -17.96 -14.68
CA SER A 374 7.61 -17.77 -13.38
C SER A 374 8.86 -16.91 -13.48
N ASP A 375 9.47 -16.87 -14.67
CA ASP A 375 10.48 -15.91 -15.06
C ASP A 375 9.96 -14.46 -14.99
N ARG A 376 8.66 -14.22 -15.22
CA ARG A 376 8.05 -12.87 -15.25
C ARG A 376 7.25 -12.52 -13.99
N LEU A 377 6.81 -13.50 -13.21
CA LEU A 377 5.92 -13.31 -12.08
C LEU A 377 6.63 -13.09 -10.75
N VAL A 378 5.99 -12.33 -9.87
CA VAL A 378 6.44 -12.14 -8.48
C VAL A 378 5.62 -13.03 -7.55
N TYR A 379 6.28 -14.01 -6.92
CA TYR A 379 5.62 -14.96 -6.01
C TYR A 379 5.68 -14.47 -4.56
N SER A 380 4.61 -14.70 -3.80
CA SER A 380 4.69 -14.57 -2.34
C SER A 380 5.65 -15.62 -1.78
N ILE A 381 6.36 -15.27 -0.71
CA ILE A 381 7.16 -16.23 0.05
C ILE A 381 6.19 -17.20 0.72
N ASP A 382 6.28 -18.47 0.36
CA ASP A 382 5.40 -19.50 0.89
C ASP A 382 5.81 -19.92 2.31
N ARG A 383 5.05 -20.86 2.86
CA ARG A 383 5.23 -21.34 4.23
C ARG A 383 6.51 -22.15 4.41
N GLU A 384 7.02 -22.78 3.36
CA GLU A 384 8.25 -23.58 3.40
C GLU A 384 9.45 -22.64 3.58
N GLU A 385 9.45 -21.55 2.83
CA GLU A 385 10.47 -20.49 2.87
C GLU A 385 10.17 -19.42 3.93
N LYS A 386 9.41 -19.75 4.98
CA LYS A 386 9.05 -18.77 6.04
C LYS A 386 10.27 -18.11 6.71
N ASN A 387 11.39 -18.83 6.80
CA ASN A 387 12.63 -18.32 7.38
C ASN A 387 13.24 -17.23 6.49
N THR A 388 13.09 -17.37 5.17
CA THR A 388 13.47 -16.37 4.16
C THR A 388 12.72 -15.07 4.38
N TYR A 389 11.42 -15.13 4.71
CA TYR A 389 10.65 -13.93 5.07
C TYR A 389 11.24 -13.23 6.30
N ALA A 390 11.57 -13.97 7.37
CA ALA A 390 12.16 -13.38 8.58
C ALA A 390 13.51 -12.72 8.29
N LYS A 391 14.36 -13.39 7.49
CA LYS A 391 15.66 -12.89 7.04
C LYS A 391 15.54 -11.61 6.23
N MET A 392 14.63 -11.60 5.25
CA MET A 392 14.30 -10.41 4.45
C MET A 392 13.77 -9.27 5.31
N LYS A 393 12.84 -9.54 6.23
CA LYS A 393 12.29 -8.53 7.14
C LYS A 393 13.37 -7.93 8.05
N ALA A 394 14.35 -8.71 8.50
CA ALA A 394 15.47 -8.21 9.30
C ALA A 394 16.41 -7.28 8.51
N ASN A 395 16.52 -7.51 7.20
CA ASN A 395 17.40 -6.80 6.28
C ASN A 395 16.72 -5.66 5.48
N ILE A 396 15.43 -5.41 5.70
CA ILE A 396 14.77 -4.27 5.04
C ILE A 396 15.35 -2.95 5.55
N ALA A 397 15.88 -2.15 4.64
CA ALA A 397 16.49 -0.86 4.93
C ALA A 397 16.06 0.14 3.86
N GLY A 398 15.42 1.23 4.26
CA GLY A 398 14.93 2.28 3.36
C GLY A 398 16.05 3.07 2.69
N GLY A 399 15.70 4.24 2.13
CA GLY A 399 16.66 5.18 1.56
C GLY A 399 17.61 5.75 2.63
N PRO A 400 18.92 5.85 2.35
CA PRO A 400 19.86 6.47 3.28
C PRO A 400 19.64 7.98 3.35
N SER A 401 19.50 8.51 4.57
CA SER A 401 19.54 9.95 4.86
C SER A 401 20.83 10.25 5.60
N ILE A 402 21.82 10.78 4.89
CA ILE A 402 23.18 10.97 5.39
C ILE A 402 23.52 12.46 5.35
N ILE A 403 24.10 12.94 6.45
CA ILE A 403 24.65 14.30 6.55
C ILE A 403 26.16 14.16 6.43
N PHE A 404 26.71 14.66 5.34
CA PHE A 404 28.15 14.60 5.06
C PHE A 404 28.88 15.80 5.70
N ASN A 405 28.32 16.99 5.50
CA ASN A 405 28.77 18.22 6.16
C ASN A 405 27.57 18.96 6.76
N ARG A 406 27.70 19.44 8.01
CA ARG A 406 26.61 20.13 8.72
C ARG A 406 26.38 21.55 8.21
N TYR A 407 27.41 22.20 7.69
CA TYR A 407 27.34 23.58 7.25
C TYR A 407 28.31 23.85 6.11
N ALA A 408 27.76 24.39 5.02
CA ALA A 408 28.54 24.92 3.92
C ALA A 408 27.98 26.27 3.50
N LYS A 409 28.86 27.24 3.28
CA LYS A 409 28.53 28.59 2.80
C LYS A 409 29.45 28.99 1.66
N ARG A 410 28.81 29.51 0.61
CA ARG A 410 29.47 30.07 -0.56
C ARG A 410 30.43 31.18 -0.12
N ASN A 411 31.63 31.17 -0.71
CA ASN A 411 32.74 32.08 -0.46
C ASN A 411 33.37 32.02 0.95
N GLU A 412 32.98 31.06 1.79
CA GLU A 412 33.52 30.93 3.16
C GLU A 412 34.04 29.52 3.46
N THR A 413 33.22 28.49 3.19
CA THR A 413 33.63 27.10 3.45
C THR A 413 34.73 26.67 2.50
N LYS A 414 35.82 26.10 3.04
CA LYS A 414 36.88 25.48 2.24
C LYS A 414 36.56 24.03 1.92
N ILE A 415 36.68 23.64 0.65
CA ILE A 415 36.50 22.28 0.16
C ILE A 415 37.70 21.46 0.63
N ARG A 416 37.49 20.52 1.56
CA ARG A 416 38.54 19.69 2.18
C ARG A 416 39.73 20.50 2.72
N GLY A 417 39.47 21.70 3.24
CA GLY A 417 40.52 22.61 3.71
C GLY A 417 41.31 23.34 2.61
N GLY A 418 41.04 23.06 1.33
CA GLY A 418 41.67 23.67 0.17
C GLY A 418 40.89 24.86 -0.40
N LYS A 419 40.40 24.72 -1.65
CA LYS A 419 39.75 25.80 -2.40
C LYS A 419 38.48 26.30 -1.70
N VAL A 420 38.19 27.60 -1.82
CA VAL A 420 36.96 28.18 -1.26
C VAL A 420 35.76 27.78 -2.11
N CYS A 421 34.70 27.27 -1.48
CA CYS A 421 33.47 26.87 -2.13
C CYS A 421 32.82 28.06 -2.86
N LYS A 422 32.60 27.93 -4.17
CA LYS A 422 31.98 28.98 -5.00
C LYS A 422 30.52 28.75 -5.32
N LYS A 423 30.01 27.53 -5.18
CA LYS A 423 28.64 27.16 -5.52
C LYS A 423 28.20 25.95 -4.70
N ILE A 424 26.93 25.95 -4.28
CA ILE A 424 26.26 24.81 -3.65
C ILE A 424 25.22 24.32 -4.65
N ILE A 425 25.22 23.02 -4.95
CA ILE A 425 24.34 22.42 -5.97
C ILE A 425 23.61 21.24 -5.35
N GLY A 426 22.28 21.24 -5.44
CA GLY A 426 21.44 20.08 -5.10
C GLY A 426 21.15 19.23 -6.33
N TYR A 427 21.24 17.91 -6.19
CA TYR A 427 20.83 16.95 -7.21
C TYR A 427 19.69 16.11 -6.66
N ASP A 428 18.65 15.90 -7.46
CA ASP A 428 17.53 15.02 -7.12
C ASP A 428 17.35 14.00 -8.25
N ALA A 429 17.18 12.73 -7.86
CA ALA A 429 16.98 11.65 -8.82
C ALA A 429 15.50 11.59 -9.23
N ASN A 430 15.23 11.87 -10.50
CA ASN A 430 13.89 11.77 -11.06
C ASN A 430 13.32 10.35 -10.93
N ALA A 431 12.39 10.16 -10.00
CA ALA A 431 11.69 8.89 -9.74
C ALA A 431 12.62 7.69 -9.47
N LEU A 432 13.60 7.86 -8.57
CA LEU A 432 14.61 6.85 -8.23
C LEU A 432 14.06 5.43 -7.99
N TYR A 433 12.99 5.29 -7.19
CA TYR A 433 12.43 3.97 -6.89
C TYR A 433 11.66 3.37 -8.06
N LEU A 434 11.03 4.20 -8.90
CA LEU A 434 10.39 3.74 -10.13
C LEU A 434 11.43 3.24 -11.13
N TRP A 435 12.56 3.96 -11.25
CA TRP A 435 13.70 3.49 -12.03
C TRP A 435 14.18 2.13 -11.51
N ALA A 436 14.41 2.00 -10.20
CA ALA A 436 14.83 0.73 -9.59
C ALA A 436 13.83 -0.41 -9.85
N LEU A 437 12.52 -0.15 -9.75
CA LEU A 437 11.45 -1.11 -10.05
C LEU A 437 11.49 -1.59 -11.51
N GLY A 438 11.86 -0.74 -12.47
CA GLY A 438 11.95 -1.10 -13.89
C GLY A 438 13.22 -1.87 -14.28
N ASN A 439 14.14 -2.12 -13.35
CA ASN A 439 15.36 -2.90 -13.60
C ASN A 439 15.12 -4.40 -13.34
N GLU A 440 16.18 -5.19 -13.35
CA GLU A 440 16.11 -6.60 -12.95
C GLU A 440 15.63 -6.71 -11.51
N ILE A 441 14.51 -7.41 -11.31
CA ILE A 441 13.91 -7.69 -10.01
C ILE A 441 13.81 -9.19 -9.76
N PRO A 442 13.80 -9.63 -8.49
CA PRO A 442 13.57 -11.02 -8.12
C PRO A 442 12.16 -11.48 -8.49
N CYS A 443 12.09 -12.36 -9.48
CA CYS A 443 10.89 -13.06 -9.93
C CYS A 443 10.98 -14.55 -9.57
N GLY A 444 9.91 -15.29 -9.88
CA GLY A 444 9.80 -16.71 -9.62
C GLY A 444 9.65 -17.04 -8.15
N ARG A 445 9.57 -18.34 -7.86
CA ARG A 445 9.54 -18.84 -6.49
C ARG A 445 10.93 -18.70 -5.88
N LEU A 446 11.02 -17.98 -4.75
CA LEU A 446 12.28 -17.87 -4.02
C LEU A 446 12.62 -19.20 -3.35
N THR A 447 13.89 -19.59 -3.39
CA THR A 447 14.38 -20.79 -2.72
C THR A 447 15.68 -20.49 -2.00
N THR A 448 15.85 -21.05 -0.81
CA THR A 448 17.11 -20.93 -0.07
C THR A 448 18.05 -22.07 -0.44
N VAL A 449 19.28 -21.73 -0.82
CA VAL A 449 20.35 -22.66 -1.13
C VAL A 449 21.52 -22.40 -0.18
N GLU A 450 22.14 -23.45 0.35
CA GLU A 450 23.36 -23.31 1.16
C GLU A 450 24.49 -22.69 0.32
N ALA A 451 25.36 -21.92 0.95
CA ALA A 451 26.55 -21.41 0.27
C ALA A 451 27.47 -22.57 -0.14
N TYR A 452 28.10 -22.44 -1.30
CA TYR A 452 28.98 -23.44 -1.89
C TYR A 452 30.20 -22.79 -2.53
N ASP A 453 31.26 -23.56 -2.72
CA ASP A 453 32.50 -23.09 -3.36
C ASP A 453 32.24 -22.64 -4.80
N GLY A 454 32.68 -21.43 -5.16
CA GLY A 454 32.43 -20.84 -6.48
C GLY A 454 31.12 -20.05 -6.60
N ILE A 455 30.31 -19.95 -5.54
CA ILE A 455 29.07 -19.15 -5.55
C ILE A 455 29.31 -17.69 -5.97
N ILE A 456 30.43 -17.10 -5.57
CA ILE A 456 30.78 -15.71 -5.93
C ILE A 456 31.08 -15.60 -7.43
N ASP A 457 31.75 -16.59 -8.01
CA ASP A 457 32.04 -16.62 -9.44
C ASP A 457 30.77 -16.85 -10.26
N ASP A 458 29.86 -17.68 -9.76
CA ASP A 458 28.53 -17.86 -10.34
C ASP A 458 27.72 -16.56 -10.33
N ILE A 459 27.77 -15.79 -9.24
CA ILE A 459 27.13 -14.47 -9.17
C ILE A 459 27.77 -13.49 -10.16
N LYS A 460 29.11 -13.44 -10.22
CA LYS A 460 29.83 -12.54 -11.14
C LYS A 460 29.53 -12.87 -12.60
N ALA A 461 29.40 -14.15 -12.93
CA ALA A 461 29.11 -14.65 -14.26
C ALA A 461 27.60 -14.77 -14.58
N ASP A 462 26.72 -14.21 -13.74
CA ASP A 462 25.27 -14.22 -13.91
C ASP A 462 24.63 -15.62 -14.02
N ARG A 463 25.31 -16.65 -13.48
CA ARG A 463 24.79 -18.02 -13.39
C ARG A 463 23.79 -18.20 -12.25
N VAL A 464 23.89 -17.37 -11.21
CA VAL A 464 22.93 -17.33 -10.10
C VAL A 464 22.53 -15.89 -9.76
N PHE A 465 21.26 -15.73 -9.38
CA PHE A 465 20.66 -14.43 -9.10
C PHE A 465 19.80 -14.50 -7.84
N GLY A 466 19.67 -13.36 -7.15
CA GLY A 466 18.89 -13.24 -5.92
C GLY A 466 19.66 -12.47 -4.86
N PHE A 467 19.68 -13.00 -3.64
CA PHE A 467 20.26 -12.34 -2.47
C PHE A 467 21.26 -13.23 -1.74
N LEU A 468 22.50 -12.78 -1.60
CA LEU A 468 23.52 -13.48 -0.83
C LEU A 468 23.52 -12.98 0.61
N GLU A 469 23.45 -13.89 1.57
CA GLU A 469 23.75 -13.58 2.97
C GLU A 469 25.24 -13.80 3.21
N CYS A 470 25.95 -12.74 3.58
CA CYS A 470 27.40 -12.76 3.78
C CYS A 470 27.87 -11.76 4.82
N ASP A 471 29.13 -11.93 5.23
CA ASP A 471 29.92 -10.90 5.89
C ASP A 471 30.78 -10.22 4.82
N ILE A 472 30.78 -8.88 4.79
CA ILE A 472 31.51 -8.08 3.81
C ILE A 472 32.22 -6.92 4.50
N ARG A 473 33.41 -6.56 4.01
CA ARG A 473 34.17 -5.42 4.51
C ARG A 473 34.83 -4.60 3.38
N THR A 474 35.08 -3.35 3.70
CA THR A 474 35.94 -2.43 2.95
C THR A 474 37.36 -2.60 3.47
N PRO A 475 38.31 -3.06 2.64
CA PRO A 475 39.73 -3.14 3.00
C PRO A 475 40.29 -1.81 3.48
N ASP A 476 41.29 -1.84 4.35
CA ASP A 476 41.84 -0.62 4.97
C ASP A 476 42.34 0.40 3.94
N HIS A 477 43.00 -0.06 2.88
CA HIS A 477 43.51 0.80 1.80
C HIS A 477 42.41 1.49 0.97
N LEU A 478 41.14 1.06 1.10
CA LEU A 478 39.99 1.67 0.43
C LEU A 478 39.14 2.56 1.35
N LYS A 479 39.40 2.60 2.65
CA LYS A 479 38.59 3.38 3.59
C LYS A 479 38.64 4.88 3.28
N ASP A 480 39.81 5.41 2.98
CA ASP A 480 39.98 6.82 2.61
C ASP A 480 39.23 7.16 1.31
N TYR A 481 39.27 6.24 0.33
CA TYR A 481 38.51 6.39 -0.91
C TYR A 481 37.00 6.46 -0.63
N PHE A 482 36.48 5.63 0.28
CA PHE A 482 35.07 5.55 0.63
C PHE A 482 34.62 6.47 1.78
N SER A 483 35.48 7.38 2.22
CA SER A 483 35.30 8.14 3.47
C SER A 483 34.11 9.08 3.49
N GLU A 484 33.77 9.71 2.36
CA GLU A 484 32.60 10.59 2.31
C GLU A 484 31.29 9.80 2.33
N MET A 485 31.18 8.75 1.51
CA MET A 485 29.96 7.94 1.42
C MET A 485 30.29 6.47 1.58
N THR A 486 30.34 6.01 2.83
CA THR A 486 30.62 4.62 3.14
C THR A 486 29.62 3.69 2.44
N PRO A 487 30.10 2.66 1.71
CA PRO A 487 29.28 1.99 0.70
C PRO A 487 28.27 1.00 1.28
N ILE A 488 28.53 0.41 2.45
CA ILE A 488 27.66 -0.63 3.03
C ILE A 488 26.58 0.01 3.91
N PHE A 489 25.32 -0.10 3.50
CA PHE A 489 24.19 0.41 4.27
C PHE A 489 23.58 -0.68 5.16
N LYS A 490 23.55 -0.46 6.48
CA LYS A 490 22.94 -1.39 7.44
C LYS A 490 22.14 -0.71 8.54
N ASN A 491 21.15 -1.42 9.08
CA ASN A 491 20.41 -0.96 10.25
C ASN A 491 21.09 -1.44 11.53
N VAL A 492 21.50 -0.51 12.38
CA VAL A 492 22.06 -0.81 13.70
C VAL A 492 21.26 -0.11 14.79
N LEU A 493 21.30 -0.65 16.01
CA LEU A 493 20.81 0.07 17.18
C LEU A 493 21.86 1.13 17.54
N ILE A 494 21.48 2.41 17.46
CA ILE A 494 22.32 3.51 17.94
C ILE A 494 21.85 3.88 19.32
N ASP A 495 22.69 3.63 20.32
CA ASP A 495 22.47 4.09 21.68
C ASP A 495 23.00 5.52 21.84
N CYS A 496 22.10 6.50 21.84
CA CYS A 496 22.46 7.90 22.00
C CYS A 496 22.86 8.28 23.45
N THR A 497 22.89 7.31 24.36
CA THR A 497 23.35 7.46 25.75
C THR A 497 24.75 6.88 25.96
N ASP A 498 25.37 6.35 24.90
CA ASP A 498 26.75 5.88 24.92
C ASP A 498 27.64 6.85 24.13
N GLU A 499 28.57 7.52 24.82
CA GLU A 499 29.51 8.45 24.21
C GLU A 499 30.37 7.80 23.12
N SER A 500 30.74 6.53 23.28
CA SER A 500 31.57 5.80 22.33
C SER A 500 30.88 5.57 20.98
N VAL A 501 29.54 5.60 20.95
CA VAL A 501 28.74 5.33 19.75
C VAL A 501 28.48 6.59 18.94
N ILE A 502 28.14 7.72 19.59
CA ILE A 502 27.74 8.96 18.91
C ILE A 502 28.81 10.07 18.97
N GLY A 503 29.88 9.84 19.74
CA GLY A 503 30.93 10.81 20.00
C GLY A 503 30.52 11.88 21.01
N LYS A 504 31.53 12.43 21.69
CA LYS A 504 31.39 13.42 22.78
C LYS A 504 30.42 14.56 22.46
N HIS A 505 30.60 15.23 21.33
CA HIS A 505 29.77 16.38 20.98
C HIS A 505 28.27 16.05 20.89
N MET A 506 27.92 14.93 20.26
CA MET A 506 26.51 14.53 20.14
C MET A 506 25.97 14.00 21.47
N PHE A 507 26.82 13.36 22.27
CA PHE A 507 26.48 12.94 23.62
C PHE A 507 26.13 14.15 24.48
N ASP A 508 27.00 15.15 24.55
CA ASP A 508 26.79 16.40 25.30
C ASP A 508 25.51 17.13 24.82
N TYR A 509 25.32 17.22 23.50
CA TYR A 509 24.10 17.80 22.93
C TYR A 509 22.84 17.00 23.27
N ASN A 510 22.92 15.66 23.32
CA ASN A 510 21.79 14.85 23.76
C ASN A 510 21.48 15.12 25.24
N GLN A 511 22.51 15.21 26.09
CA GLN A 511 22.36 15.46 27.52
C GLN A 511 21.70 16.80 27.83
N SER A 512 22.03 17.85 27.05
CA SER A 512 21.49 19.20 27.21
C SER A 512 19.99 19.31 26.91
N ARG A 513 19.40 18.36 26.18
CA ARG A 513 17.97 18.32 25.85
C ARG A 513 17.05 17.90 27.01
N THR A 514 17.61 17.60 28.18
CA THR A 514 16.89 17.24 29.43
C THR A 514 15.75 16.24 29.20
N SER A 515 14.48 16.68 29.23
CA SER A 515 13.28 15.84 29.06
C SER A 515 13.07 15.33 27.63
N ASN A 516 13.73 15.94 26.63
CA ASN A 516 13.64 15.61 25.20
C ASN A 516 14.90 14.89 24.68
N ARG A 517 15.56 14.11 25.53
CA ARG A 517 16.69 13.23 25.17
C ARG A 517 16.26 12.20 24.13
N SER A 518 17.13 12.01 23.14
CA SER A 518 17.01 10.95 22.16
C SER A 518 17.24 9.60 22.84
N LYS A 519 16.33 8.66 22.61
CA LYS A 519 16.40 7.29 23.12
C LYS A 519 17.10 6.37 22.11
N PRO A 520 17.66 5.23 22.57
CA PRO A 520 18.19 4.21 21.67
C PRO A 520 17.18 3.83 20.58
N ALA A 521 17.64 3.83 19.34
CA ALA A 521 16.76 3.57 18.20
C ALA A 521 17.52 2.88 17.07
N ARG A 522 16.81 2.02 16.33
CA ARG A 522 17.34 1.46 15.08
C ARG A 522 17.48 2.58 14.04
N LYS A 523 18.68 2.76 13.51
CA LYS A 523 19.03 3.74 12.48
C LYS A 523 19.71 3.05 11.31
N LEU A 524 19.44 3.55 10.11
CA LEU A 524 20.18 3.18 8.91
C LEU A 524 21.46 4.02 8.87
N ILE A 525 22.61 3.36 8.74
CA ILE A 525 23.92 4.02 8.65
C ILE A 525 24.66 3.53 7.39
N GLY A 526 25.61 4.34 6.93
CA GLY A 526 26.71 3.85 6.10
C GLY A 526 27.79 3.22 6.99
N SER A 527 28.48 2.21 6.48
CA SER A 527 29.45 1.40 7.21
C SER A 527 30.55 0.90 6.28
N TYR A 528 31.72 0.60 6.85
CA TYR A 528 32.80 -0.10 6.15
C TYR A 528 32.66 -1.62 6.21
N PHE A 529 31.73 -2.15 7.00
CA PHE A 529 31.51 -3.59 7.14
C PHE A 529 30.04 -3.93 7.39
N GLY A 530 29.64 -5.14 7.01
CA GLY A 530 28.34 -5.73 7.30
C GLY A 530 28.52 -7.18 7.69
N GLU A 531 27.79 -7.63 8.72
CA GLU A 531 27.79 -9.00 9.20
C GLU A 531 26.38 -9.58 9.06
N ASN A 532 26.27 -10.82 8.61
CA ASN A 532 25.01 -11.51 8.33
C ASN A 532 24.05 -10.63 7.49
N ILE A 533 24.60 -9.87 6.55
CA ILE A 533 23.85 -8.92 5.73
C ILE A 533 23.36 -9.61 4.46
N LEU A 534 22.11 -9.35 4.11
CA LEU A 534 21.50 -9.87 2.88
C LEU A 534 21.69 -8.86 1.74
N ILE A 535 22.59 -9.15 0.80
CA ILE A 535 22.96 -8.25 -0.30
C ILE A 535 22.39 -8.78 -1.63
N TYR A 536 21.69 -7.91 -2.33
CA TYR A 536 21.13 -8.17 -3.65
C TYR A 536 22.25 -8.25 -4.69
N THR A 537 22.21 -9.27 -5.53
CA THR A 537 23.29 -9.63 -6.46
C THR A 537 23.82 -8.46 -7.32
N PRO A 538 22.99 -7.57 -7.92
CA PRO A 538 23.50 -6.38 -8.61
C PRO A 538 24.36 -5.44 -7.75
N LEU A 539 23.95 -5.20 -6.50
CA LEU A 539 24.71 -4.36 -5.57
C LEU A 539 26.00 -5.07 -5.14
N LEU A 540 25.94 -6.39 -4.91
CA LEU A 540 27.11 -7.19 -4.56
C LEU A 540 28.15 -7.18 -5.68
N LYS A 541 27.74 -7.32 -6.95
CA LYS A 541 28.64 -7.25 -8.10
C LYS A 541 29.39 -5.91 -8.14
N TRP A 542 28.69 -4.80 -7.86
CA TRP A 542 29.33 -3.49 -7.78
C TRP A 542 30.34 -3.44 -6.62
N TYR A 543 29.99 -3.90 -5.42
CA TYR A 543 30.94 -3.97 -4.29
C TYR A 543 32.22 -4.75 -4.65
N LEU A 544 32.07 -5.94 -5.26
CA LEU A 544 33.20 -6.77 -5.65
C LEU A 544 34.06 -6.09 -6.74
N SER A 545 33.44 -5.40 -7.69
CA SER A 545 34.16 -4.63 -8.73
C SER A 545 34.95 -3.44 -8.15
N ARG A 546 34.61 -3.01 -6.93
CA ARG A 546 35.28 -1.93 -6.21
C ARG A 546 36.27 -2.42 -5.15
N GLY A 547 36.62 -3.71 -5.17
CA GLY A 547 37.64 -4.28 -4.29
C GLY A 547 37.15 -4.60 -2.88
N MET A 548 35.84 -4.62 -2.63
CA MET A 548 35.30 -5.04 -1.34
C MET A 548 35.44 -6.55 -1.15
N GLU A 549 35.67 -6.97 0.08
CA GLU A 549 35.99 -8.36 0.42
C GLU A 549 34.82 -9.03 1.15
N ILE A 550 34.39 -10.18 0.64
CA ILE A 550 33.51 -11.09 1.38
C ILE A 550 34.38 -11.95 2.28
N THR A 551 34.12 -11.91 3.59
CA THR A 551 34.87 -12.71 4.57
C THR A 551 34.19 -14.03 4.90
N LYS A 552 32.87 -14.12 4.69
CA LYS A 552 32.09 -15.34 4.94
C LYS A 552 30.78 -15.35 4.15
N THR A 553 30.37 -16.52 3.68
CA THR A 553 29.09 -16.75 2.99
C THR A 553 28.23 -17.73 3.79
N TYR A 554 26.92 -17.48 3.85
CA TYR A 554 25.98 -18.30 4.63
C TYR A 554 24.98 -19.05 3.74
N CYS A 555 24.19 -18.32 2.96
CA CYS A 555 23.23 -18.90 2.03
C CYS A 555 22.88 -17.93 0.90
N LEU A 556 22.32 -18.46 -0.18
CA LEU A 556 21.71 -17.71 -1.27
C LEU A 556 20.20 -17.86 -1.23
N VAL A 557 19.48 -16.74 -1.21
CA VAL A 557 18.06 -16.74 -1.59
C VAL A 557 17.99 -16.57 -3.10
N LYS A 558 17.87 -17.69 -3.80
CA LYS A 558 17.84 -17.77 -5.26
C LYS A 558 16.51 -17.27 -5.80
N ALA A 559 16.56 -16.49 -6.88
CA ALA A 559 15.42 -15.98 -7.63
C ALA A 559 15.68 -16.06 -9.14
N SER A 560 14.63 -15.89 -9.95
CA SER A 560 14.75 -15.61 -11.38
C SER A 560 14.96 -14.12 -11.61
N SER A 561 15.82 -13.74 -12.54
CA SER A 561 16.03 -12.33 -12.92
C SER A 561 15.12 -11.94 -14.08
N HIS A 562 14.32 -10.88 -13.90
CA HIS A 562 13.53 -10.32 -15.00
C HIS A 562 13.21 -8.84 -14.76
N LYS A 563 12.99 -8.09 -15.85
CA LYS A 563 12.50 -6.70 -15.82
C LYS A 563 10.96 -6.66 -15.83
N ALA A 564 10.34 -7.40 -14.93
CA ALA A 564 8.88 -7.63 -14.93
C ALA A 564 8.05 -6.35 -14.83
N PHE A 565 8.58 -5.28 -14.22
CA PHE A 565 7.88 -4.00 -14.07
C PHE A 565 8.41 -2.88 -14.97
N ALA A 566 9.26 -3.19 -15.95
CA ALA A 566 9.70 -2.21 -16.95
C ALA A 566 8.51 -1.56 -17.71
N PRO A 567 7.47 -2.31 -18.14
CA PRO A 567 6.32 -1.69 -18.82
C PRO A 567 5.63 -0.62 -17.97
N PHE A 568 5.49 -0.85 -16.66
CA PHE A 568 4.91 0.14 -15.75
C PHE A 568 5.80 1.37 -15.56
N MET A 569 7.12 1.16 -15.39
CA MET A 569 8.10 2.26 -15.31
C MET A 569 8.07 3.12 -16.58
N GLU A 570 8.01 2.50 -17.75
CA GLU A 570 7.92 3.18 -19.04
C GLU A 570 6.60 3.92 -19.19
N ALA A 571 5.47 3.29 -18.87
CA ALA A 571 4.15 3.93 -18.94
C ALA A 571 4.08 5.20 -18.07
N VAL A 572 4.58 5.14 -16.83
CA VAL A 572 4.62 6.31 -15.95
C VAL A 572 5.57 7.38 -16.50
N SER A 573 6.76 6.99 -16.96
CA SER A 573 7.76 7.93 -17.48
C SER A 573 7.31 8.61 -18.78
N ASN A 574 6.67 7.86 -19.68
CA ASN A 574 6.08 8.37 -20.93
C ASN A 574 4.97 9.37 -20.63
N ALA A 575 4.01 9.01 -19.77
CA ALA A 575 2.91 9.91 -19.41
C ALA A 575 3.41 11.24 -18.82
N ARG A 576 4.48 11.20 -18.03
CA ARG A 576 5.12 12.41 -17.49
C ARG A 576 5.74 13.28 -18.58
N ARG A 577 6.54 12.69 -19.47
CA ARG A 577 7.14 13.41 -20.61
C ARG A 577 6.07 14.03 -21.52
N GLU A 578 4.99 13.29 -21.78
CA GLU A 578 3.87 13.78 -22.57
C GLU A 578 3.18 14.99 -21.90
N GLY A 579 2.99 14.98 -20.59
CA GLY A 579 2.40 16.12 -19.88
C GLY A 579 3.32 17.35 -19.77
N ASP A 580 4.63 17.16 -19.89
CA ASP A 580 5.59 18.26 -19.98
C ASP A 580 5.48 18.98 -21.33
N VAL A 581 5.29 18.21 -22.42
CA VAL A 581 5.12 18.71 -23.80
C VAL A 581 3.71 19.27 -24.04
N ASP A 582 2.67 18.53 -23.62
CA ASP A 582 1.27 18.86 -23.84
C ASP A 582 0.56 19.13 -22.51
N LYS A 583 0.26 20.41 -22.25
CA LYS A 583 -0.40 20.84 -21.01
C LYS A 583 -1.81 20.27 -20.85
N SER A 584 -2.48 19.81 -21.92
CA SER A 584 -3.77 19.11 -21.81
C SER A 584 -3.64 17.76 -21.10
N LYS A 585 -2.44 17.15 -21.13
CA LYS A 585 -2.11 15.87 -20.48
C LYS A 585 -1.49 16.04 -19.09
N ALA A 586 -1.32 17.27 -18.60
CA ALA A 586 -0.72 17.55 -17.29
C ALA A 586 -1.41 16.79 -16.14
N MET A 587 -2.74 16.65 -16.20
CA MET A 587 -3.51 15.88 -15.22
C MET A 587 -3.16 14.38 -15.20
N ILE A 588 -2.96 13.80 -16.38
CA ILE A 588 -2.58 12.39 -16.53
C ILE A 588 -1.14 12.20 -16.05
N ALA A 589 -0.25 13.12 -16.39
CA ALA A 589 1.14 13.11 -15.93
C ALA A 589 1.26 13.15 -14.41
N GLU A 590 0.54 14.07 -13.75
CA GLU A 590 0.53 14.14 -12.28
C GLU A 590 -0.10 12.88 -11.68
N MET A 591 -1.19 12.36 -12.24
CA MET A 591 -1.77 11.09 -11.79
C MET A 591 -0.81 9.90 -11.92
N MET A 592 -0.14 9.76 -13.06
CA MET A 592 0.81 8.67 -13.28
C MET A 592 2.04 8.80 -12.37
N LYS A 593 2.48 10.02 -12.08
CA LYS A 593 3.52 10.28 -11.06
C LYS A 593 3.06 9.83 -9.68
N LEU A 594 1.81 10.12 -9.29
CA LEU A 594 1.23 9.66 -8.02
C LEU A 594 1.18 8.13 -7.94
N VAL A 595 0.70 7.49 -9.00
CA VAL A 595 0.62 6.03 -9.13
C VAL A 595 2.01 5.39 -9.07
N GLY A 596 2.96 5.89 -9.85
CA GLY A 596 4.34 5.39 -9.88
C GLY A 596 5.03 5.46 -8.52
N ASN A 597 4.85 6.57 -7.79
CA ASN A 597 5.46 6.75 -6.46
C ASN A 597 4.78 5.91 -5.37
N SER A 598 3.51 5.54 -5.55
CA SER A 598 2.70 4.88 -4.50
C SER A 598 2.63 3.36 -4.64
N ALA A 599 2.89 2.80 -5.82
CA ALA A 599 2.73 1.38 -6.11
C ALA A 599 3.67 0.48 -5.29
N PHE A 600 4.97 0.80 -5.28
CA PHE A 600 5.97 -0.13 -4.73
C PHE A 600 5.90 -0.29 -3.21
N GLY A 601 5.48 0.73 -2.47
CA GLY A 601 5.48 0.72 -1.00
C GLY A 601 4.62 -0.39 -0.38
N ARG A 602 3.64 -0.90 -1.14
CA ARG A 602 2.81 -2.05 -0.75
C ARG A 602 3.61 -3.34 -0.60
N SER A 603 4.64 -3.54 -1.43
CA SER A 603 5.47 -4.75 -1.39
C SER A 603 6.23 -4.93 -0.07
N GLY A 604 6.57 -3.83 0.62
CA GLY A 604 7.31 -3.81 1.89
C GLY A 604 6.45 -3.53 3.12
N MET A 605 5.12 -3.51 2.97
CA MET A 605 4.21 -3.18 4.06
C MET A 605 4.25 -4.23 5.18
N ASP A 606 4.53 -3.77 6.40
CA ASP A 606 4.60 -4.64 7.58
C ASP A 606 3.22 -4.95 8.15
N MET A 607 2.67 -6.09 7.73
CA MET A 607 1.36 -6.57 8.15
C MET A 607 1.27 -6.83 9.66
N SER A 608 2.37 -7.04 10.38
CA SER A 608 2.32 -7.26 11.83
C SER A 608 1.94 -6.02 12.64
N LYS A 609 2.04 -4.82 12.03
CA LYS A 609 1.60 -3.57 12.65
C LYS A 609 0.10 -3.34 12.52
N HIS A 610 -0.58 -4.10 11.67
CA HIS A 610 -2.01 -3.93 11.44
C HIS A 610 -2.80 -4.46 12.62
N LYS A 611 -3.71 -3.64 13.11
CA LYS A 611 -4.65 -3.97 14.18
C LYS A 611 -6.05 -4.17 13.60
N GLU A 612 -6.90 -4.80 14.37
CA GLU A 612 -8.33 -4.90 14.10
C GLU A 612 -9.04 -3.98 15.09
N VAL A 613 -9.95 -3.14 14.59
CA VAL A 613 -10.76 -2.24 15.41
C VAL A 613 -12.18 -2.76 15.40
N LYS A 614 -12.76 -2.92 16.59
CA LYS A 614 -14.14 -3.32 16.81
C LYS A 614 -14.83 -2.29 17.67
N TYR A 615 -16.14 -2.16 17.50
CA TYR A 615 -16.98 -1.38 18.40
C TYR A 615 -17.92 -2.33 19.10
N GLU A 616 -18.16 -2.11 20.38
CA GLU A 616 -19.04 -2.94 21.18
C GLU A 616 -19.79 -2.05 22.18
N SER A 617 -21.08 -2.33 22.36
CA SER A 617 -21.96 -1.64 23.31
C SER A 617 -22.46 -2.58 24.40
N ASN A 618 -22.35 -3.90 24.23
CA ASN A 618 -22.71 -4.86 25.26
C ASN A 618 -21.56 -5.08 26.26
N ASP A 619 -21.84 -4.89 27.55
CA ASP A 619 -20.86 -4.98 28.64
C ASP A 619 -20.19 -6.35 28.77
N GLU A 620 -20.93 -7.46 28.58
CA GLU A 620 -20.36 -8.81 28.65
C GLU A 620 -19.39 -9.06 27.49
N ASP A 621 -19.74 -8.59 26.30
CA ASP A 621 -18.91 -8.67 25.11
C ASP A 621 -17.66 -7.78 25.22
N ILE A 622 -17.78 -6.61 25.84
CA ILE A 622 -16.64 -5.73 26.16
C ILE A 622 -15.68 -6.47 27.09
N LYS A 623 -16.17 -7.01 28.22
CA LYS A 623 -15.36 -7.76 29.19
C LYS A 623 -14.64 -8.93 28.52
N ARG A 624 -15.37 -9.75 27.76
CA ARG A 624 -14.81 -10.89 27.01
C ARG A 624 -13.71 -10.47 26.03
N LYS A 625 -13.85 -9.32 25.37
CA LYS A 625 -12.84 -8.80 24.42
C LYS A 625 -11.61 -8.22 25.13
N ILE A 626 -11.78 -7.59 26.29
CA ILE A 626 -10.68 -7.10 27.13
C ILE A 626 -9.84 -8.26 27.67
N GLU A 627 -10.49 -9.33 28.13
CA GLU A 627 -9.83 -10.53 28.65
C GLU A 627 -9.14 -11.37 27.56
N HIS A 628 -9.50 -11.15 26.29
CA HIS A 628 -8.91 -11.89 25.18
C HIS A 628 -7.43 -11.54 24.99
N PHE A 629 -6.56 -12.54 24.86
CA PHE A 629 -5.09 -12.38 24.75
C PHE A 629 -4.58 -11.50 23.59
N THR A 630 -5.44 -11.18 22.61
CA THR A 630 -5.11 -10.25 21.53
C THR A 630 -5.56 -8.82 21.79
N PHE A 631 -6.13 -8.50 22.95
CA PHE A 631 -6.45 -7.14 23.34
C PHE A 631 -5.21 -6.24 23.29
N HIS A 632 -5.41 -4.99 22.87
CA HIS A 632 -4.33 -4.02 22.75
C HIS A 632 -4.67 -2.67 23.38
N GLY A 633 -5.90 -2.22 23.28
CA GLY A 633 -6.34 -0.97 23.88
C GLY A 633 -7.83 -0.77 23.71
N LEU A 634 -8.38 0.12 24.52
CA LEU A 634 -9.79 0.50 24.54
C LEU A 634 -9.88 2.02 24.62
N GLU A 635 -10.84 2.58 23.90
CA GLU A 635 -11.26 3.97 24.03
C GLU A 635 -12.76 4.01 24.30
N GLU A 636 -13.15 4.59 25.43
CA GLU A 636 -14.55 4.76 25.81
C GLU A 636 -15.22 5.82 24.91
N LEU A 637 -16.39 5.48 24.41
CA LEU A 637 -17.32 6.37 23.72
C LEU A 637 -18.55 6.56 24.61
N ASN A 638 -19.57 7.29 24.13
CA ASN A 638 -20.74 7.57 24.96
C ASN A 638 -21.51 6.28 25.30
N ASP A 639 -21.99 5.56 24.29
CA ASP A 639 -22.81 4.35 24.47
C ASP A 639 -22.10 3.07 24.00
N ALA A 640 -20.78 3.12 23.80
CA ALA A 640 -19.99 2.03 23.26
C ALA A 640 -18.51 2.16 23.62
N CYS A 641 -17.74 1.12 23.33
CA CYS A 641 -16.28 1.11 23.41
C CYS A 641 -15.68 0.84 22.04
N GLU A 642 -14.67 1.62 21.65
CA GLU A 642 -13.76 1.24 20.58
C GLU A 642 -12.68 0.31 21.15
N ILE A 643 -12.63 -0.92 20.66
CA ILE A 643 -11.69 -1.94 21.10
C ILE A 643 -10.68 -2.20 19.98
N THR A 644 -9.40 -1.98 20.29
CA THR A 644 -8.29 -2.29 19.41
C THR A 644 -7.69 -3.65 19.77
N MET A 645 -7.63 -4.55 18.78
CA MET A 645 -7.13 -5.91 18.89
C MET A 645 -5.91 -6.13 17.98
N LYS A 646 -4.94 -6.92 18.42
CA LYS A 646 -3.91 -7.51 17.56
C LYS A 646 -4.52 -8.61 16.69
N LYS A 647 -3.99 -8.82 15.50
CA LYS A 647 -4.42 -9.93 14.64
C LYS A 647 -3.85 -11.26 15.13
N ARG A 648 -4.71 -12.24 15.40
CA ARG A 648 -4.31 -13.61 15.79
C ARG A 648 -3.53 -14.34 14.69
N ARG A 649 -3.90 -14.12 13.43
CA ARG A 649 -3.25 -14.68 12.24
C ARG A 649 -2.89 -13.56 11.29
N LEU A 650 -1.63 -13.56 10.85
CA LEU A 650 -1.14 -12.63 9.83
C LEU A 650 -1.09 -13.33 8.48
N ASN A 651 -1.62 -12.68 7.46
CA ASN A 651 -1.55 -13.16 6.08
C ASN A 651 -0.58 -12.27 5.31
N ASN A 652 0.68 -12.71 5.22
CA ASN A 652 1.75 -11.98 4.55
C ASN A 652 1.73 -12.31 3.05
N LYS A 653 0.98 -11.50 2.29
CA LYS A 653 0.89 -11.62 0.82
C LYS A 653 1.81 -10.66 0.07
N ASN A 654 2.50 -9.78 0.80
CA ASN A 654 3.31 -8.73 0.19
C ASN A 654 4.67 -9.31 -0.23
N PRO A 655 5.13 -9.06 -1.47
CA PRO A 655 6.43 -9.54 -1.94
C PRO A 655 7.58 -8.70 -1.37
N ILE A 656 7.96 -8.95 -0.12
CA ILE A 656 8.98 -8.16 0.59
C ILE A 656 10.36 -8.11 -0.13
N HIS A 657 10.71 -9.17 -0.85
CA HIS A 657 11.92 -9.24 -1.68
C HIS A 657 11.96 -8.14 -2.74
N LEU A 658 10.82 -7.77 -3.32
CA LEU A 658 10.72 -6.68 -4.28
C LEU A 658 11.11 -5.35 -3.65
N SER A 659 10.61 -5.05 -2.45
CA SER A 659 11.01 -3.85 -1.70
C SER A 659 12.51 -3.80 -1.41
N ILE A 660 13.09 -4.92 -0.98
CA ILE A 660 14.52 -4.97 -0.66
C ILE A 660 15.36 -4.75 -1.92
N ALA A 661 15.02 -5.40 -3.02
CA ALA A 661 15.69 -5.21 -4.31
C ALA A 661 15.61 -3.73 -4.75
N ILE A 662 14.43 -3.11 -4.70
CA ILE A 662 14.23 -1.69 -5.06
C ILE A 662 15.10 -0.77 -4.20
N TYR A 663 15.12 -0.95 -2.87
CA TYR A 663 15.95 -0.12 -1.99
C TYR A 663 17.44 -0.32 -2.24
N GLN A 664 17.89 -1.55 -2.51
CA GLN A 664 19.30 -1.83 -2.77
C GLN A 664 19.74 -1.33 -4.15
N LEU A 665 18.90 -1.43 -5.18
CA LEU A 665 19.14 -0.81 -6.49
C LEU A 665 19.14 0.72 -6.42
N ALA A 666 18.27 1.32 -5.61
CA ALA A 666 18.29 2.76 -5.36
C ALA A 666 19.61 3.20 -4.71
N LYS A 667 20.09 2.46 -3.69
CA LYS A 667 21.40 2.69 -3.06
C LYS A 667 22.55 2.50 -4.04
N LEU A 668 22.52 1.44 -4.84
CA LEU A 668 23.47 1.22 -5.91
C LEU A 668 23.52 2.43 -6.84
N ARG A 669 22.37 2.95 -7.28
CA ARG A 669 22.32 4.11 -8.17
C ARG A 669 22.89 5.38 -7.51
N MET A 670 22.69 5.58 -6.21
CA MET A 670 23.32 6.67 -5.47
C MET A 670 24.85 6.51 -5.39
N LEU A 671 25.34 5.29 -5.13
CA LEU A 671 26.76 4.96 -5.11
C LEU A 671 27.40 5.18 -6.48
N GLN A 672 26.74 4.72 -7.55
CA GLN A 672 27.18 4.96 -8.92
C GLN A 672 27.20 6.44 -9.28
N PHE A 673 26.20 7.21 -8.86
CA PHE A 673 26.19 8.65 -9.10
C PHE A 673 27.39 9.35 -8.42
N TYR A 674 27.73 8.93 -7.21
CA TYR A 674 28.88 9.50 -6.52
C TYR A 674 30.21 8.96 -7.08
N TYR A 675 30.48 7.66 -6.95
CA TYR A 675 31.79 7.09 -7.26
C TYR A 675 32.04 6.87 -8.76
N ASP A 676 31.00 6.60 -9.54
CA ASP A 676 31.16 6.23 -10.96
C ASP A 676 30.89 7.42 -11.90
N CYS A 677 30.45 8.56 -11.35
CA CYS A 677 30.18 9.77 -12.11
C CYS A 677 30.84 10.99 -11.48
N LYS A 678 30.47 11.40 -10.26
CA LYS A 678 31.06 12.59 -9.63
C LYS A 678 32.57 12.45 -9.43
N ASP A 679 32.97 11.39 -8.73
CA ASP A 679 34.35 11.15 -8.37
C ASP A 679 35.23 10.76 -9.57
N PHE A 680 34.60 10.22 -10.61
CA PHE A 680 35.28 9.86 -11.84
C PHE A 680 35.59 11.09 -12.72
N TYR A 681 34.65 12.04 -12.84
CA TYR A 681 34.78 13.18 -13.75
C TYR A 681 35.31 14.46 -13.10
N PHE A 682 35.25 14.59 -11.77
CA PHE A 682 35.69 15.78 -11.06
C PHE A 682 36.80 15.44 -10.08
N ASP A 683 37.80 16.31 -9.99
CA ASP A 683 38.84 16.19 -8.98
C ASP A 683 38.24 16.43 -7.58
N ARG A 684 38.56 15.57 -6.61
CA ARG A 684 38.05 15.69 -5.23
C ARG A 684 38.43 17.01 -4.56
N SER A 685 39.44 17.73 -5.03
CA SER A 685 39.77 19.08 -4.54
C SER A 685 38.75 20.15 -4.97
N ASP A 686 37.90 19.86 -5.97
CA ASP A 686 36.90 20.77 -6.52
C ASP A 686 35.48 20.53 -5.98
N PHE A 687 35.24 19.43 -5.26
CA PHE A 687 33.95 19.15 -4.64
C PHE A 687 34.05 18.41 -3.30
N GLN A 688 33.03 18.62 -2.48
CA GLN A 688 32.75 17.84 -1.27
C GLN A 688 31.24 17.76 -1.09
N TYR A 689 30.77 16.69 -0.43
CA TYR A 689 29.38 16.60 0.00
C TYR A 689 29.10 17.33 1.33
#